data_AF-A0A432V555-F1
#
_entry.id   AF-A0A432V555-F1
#
_cell.length_a   1.000
_cell.length_b   1.000
_cell.length_c   1.000
_cell.angle_alpha   90.00
_cell.angle_beta   90.00
_cell.angle_gamma   90.00
#
_symmetry.space_group_name_H-M   'P 1'
#
loop_
_entity.id
_entity.type
_entity.pdbx_description
1 polymer ?
#
loop_
_entity_poly.entity_id
_entity_poly.type
_entity_poly.pdbx_seq_one_letter_code
_entity_poly.pdbx_strand_id
1 'polypeptide(L)'
;MPDLPHTKLLARKISDFCRLRLDPALPPQESTRIKEFLLGLIAQSQIPPRKVRGYDWDEIALQCGLDKDALRSARAVIEPALDAIVRNTQNPSKRPSTTIRSTQDTKPRPQRGRPPRQPEEKPGAAGQVGAKGRSEQPPTTNRRKPGIKPRAIEEFPTPLFDDWLDPPTFREALELHMRRHGDSYWHLHRAVVRDDEKLDHSTIRHWMQGSKAPRSVASMEVLSRIERRYRLPAGYFKAKLPHQTRSASGHVLDDIGPAERRRLAWHLPDDFNTRPRQEQEEILEWVQRVIIRGSTDYRRFQAAAMKQRYAIRFPGITYGQSDAADDHHRNKYEEQDEDSTSFTDPDLRSGVIDAPPVLAMEMAELIRFKTATLTAFGLQRNGVWGEETASQKVEHLGLMFGALAAHPRGPVRGYGVPLQHLTFGLLVFPSIWDWYVQWREKRRGFYTAWEVDMLRISLALTRRETGWLRQNPRIGSRLRPIEGLVAQADIDRACADWDDACDVYFKHASSRVKEIQRVARVHRDPFEPIMPVLEAESPVGEYRKITEEILRLMPDERRYRRPAAEAIRSFLILRFGLHLGLRQKNLRQLMVCERGNLPRSERQLADMKRGEIRWSERDKGWEVLIPSVAFKNANSSYFGSKPFRLILPDLGGLYDHIEAYIDRHRRVLLGGAEDPGTFFVKTVKTTSKDASYDQNTFYEAWRLTIQRYGIYNPYTKRGAIPGLLPHGPHNVRDVLATHILKRTGSYEQASYAIQDTPDMVAHHYGRFLPQDKAALAARILNQVWEAA
;
A
#
# COMPACT_ATOMS: atom_id res chain seq x y z
N MET A 1 -25.30 -2.30 -40.15
CA MET A 1 -23.87 -1.94 -40.28
C MET A 1 -23.12 -2.52 -39.08
N PRO A 2 -21.92 -3.13 -39.25
CA PRO A 2 -21.26 -3.82 -38.16
C PRO A 2 -20.64 -2.81 -37.18
N ASP A 3 -21.10 -2.91 -35.94
CA ASP A 3 -20.83 -2.03 -34.81
C ASP A 3 -19.44 -2.35 -34.22
N LEU A 4 -18.37 -1.82 -34.82
CA LEU A 4 -16.98 -2.11 -34.43
C LEU A 4 -16.70 -1.64 -32.97
N PRO A 5 -16.17 -2.50 -32.08
CA PRO A 5 -15.93 -2.17 -30.66
C PRO A 5 -14.97 -0.99 -30.45
N HIS A 6 -14.10 -0.69 -31.44
CA HIS A 6 -13.19 0.45 -31.41
C HIS A 6 -13.92 1.81 -31.52
N THR A 7 -15.03 1.88 -32.28
CA THR A 7 -15.82 3.11 -32.47
C THR A 7 -16.57 3.49 -31.19
N LYS A 8 -17.11 2.49 -30.45
CA LYS A 8 -17.75 2.70 -29.14
C LYS A 8 -16.74 3.17 -28.08
N LEU A 9 -15.52 2.62 -28.08
CA LEU A 9 -14.45 3.06 -27.19
C LEU A 9 -14.00 4.49 -27.48
N LEU A 10 -13.86 4.87 -28.75
CA LEU A 10 -13.50 6.24 -29.13
C LEU A 10 -14.61 7.24 -28.77
N ALA A 11 -15.88 6.91 -29.05
CA ALA A 11 -17.01 7.74 -28.67
C ALA A 11 -17.06 7.99 -27.15
N ARG A 12 -16.82 6.96 -26.32
CA ARG A 12 -16.74 7.12 -24.85
C ARG A 12 -15.57 8.03 -24.46
N LYS A 13 -14.38 7.84 -25.03
CA LYS A 13 -13.21 8.70 -24.76
C LYS A 13 -13.42 10.15 -25.17
N ILE A 14 -14.10 10.40 -26.29
CA ILE A 14 -14.40 11.75 -26.76
C ILE A 14 -15.48 12.39 -25.88
N SER A 15 -16.48 11.64 -25.42
CA SER A 15 -17.45 12.12 -24.43
C SER A 15 -16.78 12.52 -23.10
N ASP A 16 -15.87 11.69 -22.59
CA ASP A 16 -15.07 11.99 -21.39
C ASP A 16 -14.14 13.18 -21.60
N PHE A 17 -13.52 13.30 -22.78
CA PHE A 17 -12.71 14.45 -23.16
C PHE A 17 -13.51 15.75 -23.15
N CYS A 18 -14.72 15.73 -23.73
CA CYS A 18 -15.60 16.90 -23.72
C CYS A 18 -15.94 17.31 -22.28
N ARG A 19 -16.30 16.34 -21.44
CA ARG A 19 -16.62 16.61 -20.02
C ARG A 19 -15.45 17.22 -19.25
N LEU A 20 -14.24 16.76 -19.49
CA LEU A 20 -13.06 17.17 -18.72
C LEU A 20 -12.39 18.44 -19.25
N ARG A 21 -12.57 18.78 -20.53
CA ARG A 21 -11.81 19.87 -21.19
C ARG A 21 -12.66 20.87 -21.94
N LEU A 22 -13.80 20.49 -22.51
CA LEU A 22 -14.70 21.40 -23.22
C LEU A 22 -15.69 22.06 -22.25
N ASP A 23 -16.30 21.29 -21.35
CA ASP A 23 -17.30 21.82 -20.39
C ASP A 23 -16.74 22.92 -19.46
N PRO A 24 -15.48 22.90 -18.99
CA PRO A 24 -14.91 24.00 -18.21
C PRO A 24 -14.49 25.22 -19.05
N ALA A 25 -14.37 25.07 -20.37
CA ALA A 25 -13.80 26.07 -21.26
C ALA A 25 -14.85 26.82 -22.09
N LEU A 26 -16.08 26.29 -22.21
CA LEU A 26 -17.15 26.84 -23.01
C LEU A 26 -18.49 26.84 -22.26
N PRO A 27 -19.43 27.74 -22.62
CA PRO A 27 -20.80 27.69 -22.11
C PRO A 27 -21.45 26.31 -22.35
N PRO A 28 -22.31 25.82 -21.43
CA PRO A 28 -22.85 24.46 -21.49
C PRO A 28 -23.57 24.10 -22.81
N GLN A 29 -24.26 25.06 -23.42
CA GLN A 29 -24.97 24.86 -24.69
C GLN A 29 -24.00 24.70 -25.87
N GLU A 30 -22.89 25.43 -25.88
CA GLU A 30 -21.89 25.36 -26.95
C GLU A 30 -21.03 24.10 -26.85
N SER A 31 -20.64 23.72 -25.62
CA SER A 31 -19.94 22.45 -25.37
C SER A 31 -20.77 21.25 -25.82
N THR A 32 -22.08 21.28 -25.58
CA THR A 32 -23.01 20.21 -26.00
C THR A 32 -23.05 20.07 -27.52
N ARG A 33 -23.16 21.18 -28.27
CA ARG A 33 -23.18 21.15 -29.75
C ARG A 33 -21.87 20.63 -30.34
N ILE A 34 -20.72 21.02 -29.78
CA ILE A 34 -19.40 20.51 -30.22
C ILE A 34 -19.28 19.01 -29.93
N LYS A 35 -19.74 18.58 -28.75
CA LYS A 35 -19.75 17.16 -28.37
C LYS A 35 -20.60 16.34 -29.34
N GLU A 36 -21.80 16.80 -29.67
CA GLU A 36 -22.69 16.15 -30.63
C GLU A 36 -22.06 16.06 -32.02
N PHE A 37 -21.44 17.15 -32.49
CA PHE A 37 -20.70 17.17 -33.75
C PHE A 37 -19.56 16.13 -33.78
N LEU A 38 -18.72 16.09 -32.74
CA LEU A 38 -17.60 15.14 -32.65
C LEU A 38 -18.08 13.68 -32.59
N LEU A 39 -19.17 13.42 -31.88
CA LEU A 39 -19.78 12.08 -31.83
C LEU A 39 -20.44 11.70 -33.16
N GLY A 40 -21.03 12.67 -33.88
CA GLY A 40 -21.56 12.49 -35.22
C GLY A 40 -20.49 12.07 -36.23
N LEU A 41 -19.31 12.72 -36.20
CA LEU A 41 -18.16 12.33 -37.03
C LEU A 41 -17.71 10.89 -36.78
N ILE A 42 -17.72 10.45 -35.52
CA ILE A 42 -17.34 9.08 -35.14
C ILE A 42 -18.39 8.07 -35.61
N ALA A 43 -19.67 8.36 -35.37
CA ALA A 43 -20.77 7.49 -35.75
C ALA A 43 -20.84 7.29 -37.27
N GLN A 44 -20.56 8.34 -38.04
CA GLN A 44 -20.58 8.32 -39.50
C GLN A 44 -19.22 7.98 -40.13
N SER A 45 -18.18 7.73 -39.31
CA SER A 45 -16.79 7.50 -39.76
C SER A 45 -16.27 8.57 -40.73
N GLN A 46 -16.65 9.82 -40.51
CA GLN A 46 -16.28 10.95 -41.36
C GLN A 46 -15.01 11.64 -40.84
N ILE A 47 -14.28 12.25 -41.78
CA ILE A 47 -13.14 13.10 -41.46
C ILE A 47 -13.69 14.53 -41.25
N PRO A 48 -13.29 15.24 -40.19
CA PRO A 48 -13.70 16.63 -40.00
C PRO A 48 -13.30 17.53 -41.17
N PRO A 49 -14.04 18.62 -41.45
CA PRO A 49 -13.73 19.57 -42.53
C PRO A 49 -12.28 20.08 -42.47
N ARG A 50 -11.60 20.15 -43.63
CA ARG A 50 -10.17 20.51 -43.74
C ARG A 50 -9.92 21.51 -44.87
N LYS A 51 -9.01 22.46 -44.61
CA LYS A 51 -8.40 23.35 -45.62
C LYS A 51 -6.97 22.88 -45.94
N VAL A 52 -6.33 23.50 -46.94
CA VAL A 52 -4.94 23.17 -47.38
C VAL A 52 -3.93 23.27 -46.23
N ARG A 53 -4.21 24.09 -45.20
CA ARG A 53 -3.45 24.15 -43.94
C ARG A 53 -4.38 24.02 -42.73
N GLY A 54 -4.59 22.80 -42.24
CA GLY A 54 -5.31 22.51 -41.00
C GLY A 54 -6.82 22.27 -41.16
N TYR A 55 -7.55 22.28 -40.05
CA TYR A 55 -9.00 22.11 -40.03
C TYR A 55 -9.73 23.34 -40.58
N ASP A 56 -10.82 23.13 -41.30
CA ASP A 56 -11.68 24.23 -41.74
C ASP A 56 -12.59 24.66 -40.57
N TRP A 57 -12.05 25.53 -39.73
CA TRP A 57 -12.76 26.01 -38.55
C TRP A 57 -13.99 26.85 -38.88
N ASP A 58 -14.07 27.47 -40.07
CA ASP A 58 -15.26 28.24 -40.46
C ASP A 58 -16.42 27.29 -40.79
N GLU A 59 -16.12 26.19 -41.46
CA GLU A 59 -17.08 25.13 -41.76
C GLU A 59 -17.49 24.35 -40.49
N ILE A 60 -16.54 24.09 -39.58
CA ILE A 60 -16.84 23.45 -38.29
C ILE A 60 -17.74 24.37 -37.43
N ALA A 61 -17.54 25.68 -37.44
CA ALA A 61 -18.43 26.62 -36.73
C ALA A 61 -19.84 26.58 -37.28
N LEU A 62 -19.97 26.52 -38.61
CA LEU A 62 -21.26 26.40 -39.29
C LEU A 62 -21.97 25.09 -38.92
N GLN A 63 -21.27 23.95 -38.96
CA GLN A 63 -21.85 22.63 -38.65
C GLN A 63 -22.20 22.46 -37.17
N CYS A 64 -21.47 23.12 -36.26
CA CYS A 64 -21.80 23.16 -34.84
C CYS A 64 -22.85 24.22 -34.49
N GLY A 65 -23.24 25.10 -35.43
CA GLY A 65 -24.15 26.22 -35.17
C GLY A 65 -23.61 27.20 -34.11
N LEU A 66 -22.32 27.53 -34.18
CA LEU A 66 -21.61 28.38 -33.22
C LEU A 66 -21.12 29.69 -33.86
N ASP A 67 -21.01 30.73 -33.03
CA ASP A 67 -20.39 31.97 -33.44
C ASP A 67 -18.88 31.79 -33.72
N LYS A 68 -18.37 32.52 -34.72
CA LYS A 68 -17.00 32.36 -35.22
C LYS A 68 -15.95 32.76 -34.18
N ASP A 69 -16.25 33.71 -33.31
CA ASP A 69 -15.30 34.16 -32.29
C ASP A 69 -15.29 33.23 -31.06
N ALA A 70 -16.43 32.63 -30.72
CA ALA A 70 -16.53 31.57 -29.71
C ALA A 70 -15.75 30.30 -30.11
N LEU A 71 -15.80 29.88 -31.38
CA LEU A 71 -15.04 28.71 -31.82
C LEU A 71 -13.52 29.01 -31.91
N ARG A 72 -13.13 30.26 -32.22
CA ARG A 72 -11.72 30.68 -32.33
C ARG A 72 -10.95 30.53 -31.02
N SER A 73 -11.56 30.89 -29.89
CA SER A 73 -10.94 30.76 -28.56
C SER A 73 -10.82 29.30 -28.11
N ALA A 74 -11.67 28.40 -28.60
CA ALA A 74 -11.68 26.98 -28.24
C ALA A 74 -10.90 26.05 -29.18
N ARG A 75 -10.31 26.55 -30.29
CA ARG A 75 -9.61 25.72 -31.29
C ARG A 75 -8.55 24.79 -30.67
N ALA A 76 -7.69 25.33 -29.82
CA ALA A 76 -6.62 24.57 -29.17
C ALA A 76 -7.15 23.48 -28.23
N VAL A 77 -8.37 23.65 -27.70
CA VAL A 77 -9.03 22.67 -26.83
C VAL A 77 -9.72 21.57 -27.65
N ILE A 78 -10.24 21.91 -28.83
CA ILE A 78 -10.99 20.97 -29.71
C ILE A 78 -10.05 20.14 -30.59
N GLU A 79 -8.94 20.71 -31.04
CA GLU A 79 -8.00 20.12 -32.01
C GLU A 79 -7.50 18.70 -31.61
N PRO A 80 -7.16 18.41 -30.35
CA PRO A 80 -6.77 17.05 -29.94
C PRO A 80 -7.86 15.99 -30.15
N ALA A 81 -9.14 16.37 -30.03
CA ALA A 81 -10.26 15.48 -30.29
C ALA A 81 -10.43 15.22 -31.80
N LEU A 82 -10.30 16.25 -32.64
CA LEU A 82 -10.32 16.10 -34.09
C LEU A 82 -9.17 15.22 -34.59
N ASP A 83 -7.97 15.40 -34.05
CA ASP A 83 -6.80 14.57 -34.38
C ASP A 83 -6.97 13.10 -33.96
N ALA A 84 -7.64 12.85 -32.83
CA ALA A 84 -7.97 11.50 -32.40
C ALA A 84 -8.98 10.83 -33.35
N ILE A 85 -9.97 11.58 -33.84
CA ILE A 85 -10.95 11.09 -34.83
C ILE A 85 -10.24 10.80 -36.16
N VAL A 86 -9.42 11.73 -36.68
CA VAL A 86 -8.67 11.50 -37.93
C VAL A 86 -7.75 10.28 -37.85
N ARG A 87 -7.04 10.10 -36.74
CA ARG A 87 -6.18 8.91 -36.53
C ARG A 87 -6.97 7.61 -36.47
N ASN A 88 -8.22 7.65 -36.06
CA ASN A 88 -9.09 6.48 -36.03
C ASN A 88 -9.73 6.20 -37.40
N THR A 89 -10.01 7.23 -38.18
CA THR A 89 -10.59 7.12 -39.54
C THR A 89 -9.51 6.76 -40.59
N GLN A 90 -8.24 7.12 -40.36
CA GLN A 90 -7.11 6.72 -41.21
C GLN A 90 -6.50 5.40 -40.71
N ASN A 91 -6.84 4.27 -41.35
CA ASN A 91 -6.25 2.97 -41.07
C ASN A 91 -4.70 3.01 -41.08
N PRO A 92 -3.99 2.55 -40.02
CA PRO A 92 -2.54 2.53 -39.98
C PRO A 92 -2.01 1.27 -40.67
N SER A 93 -2.05 1.24 -42.00
CA SER A 93 -1.12 0.40 -42.76
C SER A 93 -0.25 1.31 -43.62
N LYS A 94 1.07 1.27 -43.35
CA LYS A 94 2.17 2.06 -43.93
C LYS A 94 2.46 3.39 -43.20
N ARG A 95 3.42 3.35 -42.25
CA ARG A 95 4.79 3.90 -42.43
C ARG A 95 5.65 3.76 -41.15
N PRO A 96 6.99 3.80 -41.30
CA PRO A 96 7.94 3.19 -40.38
C PRO A 96 8.42 4.12 -39.26
N SER A 97 8.98 3.47 -38.24
CA SER A 97 9.57 3.99 -37.00
C SER A 97 10.49 5.18 -37.21
N THR A 98 10.21 6.28 -36.51
CA THR A 98 11.16 7.39 -36.33
C THR A 98 11.68 7.44 -34.90
N THR A 99 12.98 7.19 -34.82
CA THR A 99 13.89 7.38 -33.70
C THR A 99 13.93 8.84 -33.26
N ILE A 100 13.91 9.06 -31.95
CA ILE A 100 14.10 10.36 -31.30
C ILE A 100 15.54 10.81 -31.49
N ARG A 101 15.76 12.07 -31.92
CA ARG A 101 17.02 12.76 -31.63
C ARG A 101 16.87 14.28 -31.46
N SER A 102 17.57 14.72 -30.43
CA SER A 102 17.79 16.06 -29.90
C SER A 102 18.30 17.08 -30.93
N THR A 103 17.92 18.33 -30.69
CA THR A 103 18.31 19.58 -31.36
C THR A 103 19.80 19.90 -31.25
N GLN A 104 20.39 20.45 -32.33
CA GLN A 104 21.10 21.75 -32.32
C GLN A 104 21.55 22.21 -33.72
N ASP A 105 21.11 23.42 -34.05
CA ASP A 105 21.61 24.51 -34.93
C ASP A 105 22.84 24.33 -35.85
N THR A 106 22.68 24.59 -37.16
CA THR A 106 23.05 25.84 -37.90
C THR A 106 23.03 25.61 -39.43
N LYS A 107 22.47 26.57 -40.18
CA LYS A 107 22.48 26.73 -41.68
C LYS A 107 23.74 27.53 -42.12
N PRO A 108 24.04 27.84 -43.43
CA PRO A 108 23.30 27.58 -44.70
C PRO A 108 24.10 27.21 -46.00
N ARG A 109 23.35 26.68 -47.01
CA ARG A 109 23.38 26.96 -48.49
C ARG A 109 24.44 26.31 -49.43
N PRO A 110 24.23 26.24 -50.79
CA PRO A 110 23.12 25.61 -51.52
C PRO A 110 23.49 24.85 -52.85
N GLN A 111 22.60 23.93 -53.26
CA GLN A 111 22.13 23.57 -54.63
C GLN A 111 23.06 23.46 -55.86
N ARG A 112 22.92 22.32 -56.57
CA ARG A 112 22.53 22.12 -58.00
C ARG A 112 22.76 20.63 -58.32
N GLY A 113 21.98 19.85 -59.09
CA GLY A 113 20.78 20.02 -59.89
C GLY A 113 20.33 18.62 -60.38
N ARG A 114 19.05 18.52 -60.72
CA ARG A 114 18.27 17.44 -61.40
C ARG A 114 18.92 16.87 -62.70
N PRO A 115 18.33 15.88 -63.45
CA PRO A 115 17.37 14.79 -63.16
C PRO A 115 17.73 13.45 -63.91
N PRO A 116 16.82 12.57 -64.43
CA PRO A 116 16.90 11.11 -64.21
C PRO A 116 17.03 10.26 -65.50
N ARG A 117 17.19 8.93 -65.41
CA ARG A 117 16.88 7.98 -66.51
C ARG A 117 16.71 6.54 -66.01
N GLN A 118 15.69 5.86 -66.55
CA GLN A 118 15.55 4.40 -66.55
C GLN A 118 16.29 3.78 -67.78
N PRO A 119 16.08 2.51 -68.19
CA PRO A 119 17.08 1.44 -68.03
C PRO A 119 17.55 0.85 -69.37
N GLU A 120 18.74 0.26 -69.43
CA GLU A 120 19.22 -0.45 -70.63
C GLU A 120 19.94 -1.77 -70.32
N GLU A 121 20.04 -2.55 -71.40
CA GLU A 121 20.16 -3.99 -71.56
C GLU A 121 21.56 -4.59 -71.35
N LYS A 122 21.61 -5.93 -71.42
CA LYS A 122 22.80 -6.82 -71.43
C LYS A 122 23.70 -6.61 -72.68
N PRO A 123 24.95 -7.09 -72.70
CA PRO A 123 25.32 -8.47 -73.11
C PRO A 123 26.47 -9.05 -72.22
N GLY A 124 26.92 -10.31 -72.17
CA GLY A 124 26.90 -11.49 -73.06
C GLY A 124 28.36 -11.93 -73.33
N ALA A 125 28.81 -13.12 -72.87
CA ALA A 125 30.03 -13.80 -73.39
C ALA A 125 30.13 -15.30 -73.01
N ALA A 126 30.25 -16.14 -74.07
CA ALA A 126 30.98 -17.42 -74.29
C ALA A 126 31.16 -18.47 -73.15
N GLY A 127 31.12 -19.79 -73.38
CA GLY A 127 31.02 -20.56 -74.62
C GLY A 127 31.11 -22.09 -74.38
N GLN A 128 30.55 -22.83 -75.33
CA GLN A 128 30.84 -24.20 -75.80
C GLN A 128 31.00 -25.40 -74.83
N VAL A 129 30.06 -26.36 -74.94
CA VAL A 129 30.36 -27.80 -75.19
C VAL A 129 29.27 -28.38 -76.11
N GLY A 130 29.67 -29.03 -77.21
CA GLY A 130 28.80 -29.79 -78.13
C GLY A 130 28.36 -31.14 -77.53
N ALA A 131 27.62 -32.03 -78.17
CA ALA A 131 26.95 -32.07 -79.46
C ALA A 131 25.94 -33.23 -79.37
N LYS A 132 24.79 -33.07 -80.05
CA LYS A 132 23.92 -34.10 -80.66
C LYS A 132 23.26 -35.18 -79.79
N GLY A 133 21.93 -35.23 -79.89
CA GLY A 133 21.14 -36.44 -79.61
C GLY A 133 19.62 -36.27 -79.57
N ARG A 134 19.03 -35.87 -80.70
CA ARG A 134 17.64 -36.03 -81.22
C ARG A 134 16.48 -36.52 -80.30
N SER A 135 15.35 -35.81 -80.47
CA SER A 135 13.91 -36.25 -80.49
C SER A 135 13.34 -36.91 -79.22
N GLU A 136 12.14 -36.64 -78.70
CA GLU A 136 10.90 -36.06 -79.23
C GLU A 136 9.94 -35.71 -78.06
N GLN A 137 9.07 -34.69 -78.23
CA GLN A 137 7.74 -34.50 -77.61
C GLN A 137 7.54 -33.93 -76.18
N PRO A 138 6.36 -33.28 -75.89
CA PRO A 138 6.31 -31.91 -75.33
C PRO A 138 5.64 -31.80 -73.93
N PRO A 139 5.14 -30.61 -73.55
CA PRO A 139 5.54 -29.86 -72.37
C PRO A 139 4.87 -30.35 -71.07
N THR A 140 5.59 -30.39 -69.95
CA THR A 140 4.92 -30.45 -68.65
C THR A 140 5.39 -29.34 -67.72
N THR A 141 4.43 -28.44 -67.50
CA THR A 141 4.42 -27.37 -66.53
C THR A 141 4.86 -27.87 -65.14
N ASN A 142 5.98 -27.36 -64.64
CA ASN A 142 6.42 -27.61 -63.26
C ASN A 142 5.50 -26.86 -62.28
N ARG A 143 4.40 -27.50 -61.88
CA ARG A 143 3.57 -27.09 -60.75
C ARG A 143 4.38 -27.29 -59.45
N ARG A 144 4.54 -26.22 -58.68
CA ARG A 144 5.05 -26.28 -57.30
C ARG A 144 4.18 -27.26 -56.49
N LYS A 145 4.82 -28.25 -55.85
CA LYS A 145 4.16 -29.23 -54.98
C LYS A 145 3.34 -28.49 -53.89
N PRO A 146 2.07 -28.87 -53.64
CA PRO A 146 1.32 -28.34 -52.51
C PRO A 146 2.02 -28.73 -51.20
N GLY A 147 2.13 -27.80 -50.25
CA GLY A 147 2.59 -28.12 -48.91
C GLY A 147 1.74 -29.23 -48.28
N ILE A 148 2.36 -30.08 -47.47
CA ILE A 148 1.69 -31.17 -46.74
C ILE A 148 0.46 -30.59 -46.02
N LYS A 149 -0.72 -31.20 -46.24
CA LYS A 149 -1.96 -30.77 -45.56
C LYS A 149 -1.73 -30.82 -44.05
N PRO A 150 -2.02 -29.74 -43.30
CA PRO A 150 -1.72 -29.71 -41.88
C PRO A 150 -2.57 -30.77 -41.14
N ARG A 151 -1.93 -31.47 -40.18
CA ARG A 151 -2.52 -32.57 -39.41
C ARG A 151 -3.88 -32.17 -38.81
N ALA A 152 -4.81 -33.12 -38.77
CA ALA A 152 -6.13 -32.93 -38.17
C ALA A 152 -6.01 -32.69 -36.66
N ILE A 153 -6.86 -31.81 -36.13
CA ILE A 153 -6.89 -31.48 -34.70
C ILE A 153 -7.85 -32.47 -34.03
N GLU A 154 -7.30 -33.44 -33.31
CA GLU A 154 -8.05 -34.38 -32.45
C GLU A 154 -8.20 -33.77 -31.05
N GLU A 155 -9.39 -33.72 -30.44
CA GLU A 155 -9.58 -33.10 -29.11
C GLU A 155 -8.76 -33.81 -28.00
N PHE A 156 -8.70 -35.14 -28.05
CA PHE A 156 -7.96 -35.98 -27.09
C PHE A 156 -7.03 -36.94 -27.86
N PRO A 157 -5.79 -36.54 -28.21
CA PRO A 157 -4.88 -37.38 -28.98
C PRO A 157 -4.44 -38.61 -28.16
N THR A 158 -4.43 -39.78 -28.80
CA THR A 158 -3.95 -41.02 -28.17
C THR A 158 -2.45 -40.89 -27.83
N PRO A 159 -2.01 -41.25 -26.61
CA PRO A 159 -0.60 -41.24 -26.26
C PRO A 159 0.18 -42.28 -27.08
N LEU A 160 1.39 -41.92 -27.50
CA LEU A 160 2.35 -42.80 -28.20
C LEU A 160 3.00 -43.81 -27.23
N PHE A 161 3.01 -43.50 -25.94
CA PHE A 161 3.50 -44.34 -24.85
C PHE A 161 2.77 -43.98 -23.54
N ASP A 162 2.54 -44.98 -22.69
CA ASP A 162 1.75 -44.82 -21.46
C ASP A 162 2.59 -44.64 -20.19
N ASP A 163 3.79 -45.23 -20.15
CA ASP A 163 4.70 -45.09 -19.01
C ASP A 163 5.53 -43.82 -19.10
N TRP A 164 5.49 -43.00 -18.04
CA TRP A 164 6.30 -41.80 -17.92
C TRP A 164 6.61 -41.47 -16.45
N LEU A 165 7.76 -40.82 -16.23
CA LEU A 165 8.17 -40.29 -14.94
C LEU A 165 7.85 -38.80 -14.86
N ASP A 166 7.19 -38.37 -13.78
CA ASP A 166 6.74 -36.99 -13.64
C ASP A 166 7.88 -35.99 -13.43
N PRO A 167 8.18 -35.11 -14.40
CA PRO A 167 9.29 -34.17 -14.26
C PRO A 167 8.96 -33.07 -13.23
N PRO A 168 9.96 -32.58 -12.47
CA PRO A 168 9.73 -31.55 -11.46
C PRO A 168 9.46 -30.16 -12.06
N THR A 169 9.91 -29.89 -13.29
CA THR A 169 9.80 -28.54 -13.90
C THR A 169 8.76 -28.44 -15.01
N PHE A 170 8.12 -27.26 -15.14
CA PHE A 170 7.13 -27.01 -16.19
C PHE A 170 7.66 -27.25 -17.60
N ARG A 171 8.94 -26.89 -17.84
CA ARG A 171 9.58 -27.06 -19.14
C ARG A 171 9.61 -28.54 -19.54
N GLU A 172 10.17 -29.37 -18.66
CA GLU A 172 10.34 -30.80 -18.90
C GLU A 172 8.98 -31.50 -19.00
N ALA A 173 8.03 -31.13 -18.15
CA ALA A 173 6.67 -31.66 -18.20
C ALA A 173 5.95 -31.31 -19.52
N LEU A 174 6.04 -30.06 -19.98
CA LEU A 174 5.43 -29.65 -21.25
C LEU A 174 6.07 -30.38 -22.43
N GLU A 175 7.39 -30.48 -22.45
CA GLU A 175 8.14 -31.19 -23.50
C GLU A 175 7.81 -32.69 -23.51
N LEU A 176 7.72 -33.31 -22.33
CA LEU A 176 7.31 -34.71 -22.17
C LEU A 176 5.93 -34.97 -22.76
N HIS A 177 4.90 -34.20 -22.35
CA HIS A 177 3.53 -34.45 -22.81
C HIS A 177 3.34 -34.11 -24.29
N MET A 178 4.02 -33.08 -24.81
CA MET A 178 4.05 -32.83 -26.25
C MET A 178 4.64 -34.01 -27.03
N ARG A 179 5.75 -34.60 -26.56
CA ARG A 179 6.34 -35.81 -27.16
C ARG A 179 5.41 -37.01 -27.03
N ARG A 180 4.79 -37.20 -25.86
CA ARG A 180 3.84 -38.30 -25.60
C ARG A 180 2.67 -38.30 -26.57
N HIS A 181 2.17 -37.14 -26.98
CA HIS A 181 1.03 -37.04 -27.89
C HIS A 181 1.43 -36.67 -29.34
N GLY A 182 2.73 -36.63 -29.66
CA GLY A 182 3.23 -36.31 -31.00
C GLY A 182 2.90 -34.90 -31.47
N ASP A 183 2.75 -33.95 -30.54
CA ASP A 183 2.42 -32.55 -30.83
C ASP A 183 3.69 -31.71 -31.00
N SER A 184 3.80 -31.01 -32.14
CA SER A 184 4.75 -29.91 -32.30
C SER A 184 4.21 -28.64 -31.66
N TYR A 185 5.07 -27.65 -31.34
CA TYR A 185 4.60 -26.37 -30.77
C TYR A 185 3.57 -25.66 -31.66
N TRP A 186 3.70 -25.83 -32.98
CA TRP A 186 2.78 -25.25 -33.96
C TRP A 186 1.44 -26.01 -34.02
N HIS A 187 1.50 -27.35 -33.97
CA HIS A 187 0.29 -28.17 -33.93
C HIS A 187 -0.48 -27.96 -32.62
N LEU A 188 0.23 -27.92 -31.48
CA LEU A 188 -0.36 -27.64 -30.18
C LEU A 188 -1.02 -26.27 -30.16
N HIS A 189 -0.33 -25.23 -30.65
CA HIS A 189 -0.88 -23.87 -30.74
C HIS A 189 -2.21 -23.84 -31.48
N ARG A 190 -2.26 -24.44 -32.68
CA ARG A 190 -3.48 -24.53 -33.49
C ARG A 190 -4.61 -25.31 -32.80
N ALA A 191 -4.27 -26.25 -31.93
CA ALA A 191 -5.24 -27.08 -31.23
C ALA A 191 -5.85 -26.42 -29.98
N VAL A 192 -5.17 -25.47 -29.34
CA VAL A 192 -5.58 -24.92 -28.02
C VAL A 192 -5.87 -23.42 -28.01
N VAL A 193 -5.38 -22.67 -28.99
CA VAL A 193 -5.62 -21.22 -29.12
C VAL A 193 -6.78 -20.99 -30.08
N ARG A 194 -7.77 -20.21 -29.63
CA ARG A 194 -8.96 -19.86 -30.43
C ARG A 194 -8.67 -18.71 -31.40
N ASP A 195 -9.49 -18.57 -32.44
CA ASP A 195 -9.30 -17.54 -33.49
C ASP A 195 -9.40 -16.09 -32.98
N ASP A 196 -10.08 -15.87 -31.85
CA ASP A 196 -10.24 -14.57 -31.19
C ASP A 196 -9.11 -14.24 -30.20
N GLU A 197 -8.17 -15.17 -29.97
CA GLU A 197 -7.09 -15.05 -28.99
C GLU A 197 -5.75 -14.62 -29.64
N LYS A 198 -5.05 -13.68 -29.00
CA LYS A 198 -3.81 -13.09 -29.54
C LYS A 198 -2.52 -13.80 -29.11
N LEU A 199 -2.59 -15.06 -28.67
CA LEU A 199 -1.39 -15.78 -28.20
C LEU A 199 -0.55 -16.22 -29.41
N ASP A 200 0.66 -15.69 -29.54
CA ASP A 200 1.56 -16.01 -30.66
C ASP A 200 2.10 -17.44 -30.55
N HIS A 201 2.16 -18.17 -31.67
CA HIS A 201 2.71 -19.54 -31.77
C HIS A 201 4.14 -19.66 -31.23
N SER A 202 4.95 -18.59 -31.30
CA SER A 202 6.30 -18.55 -30.73
C SER A 202 6.30 -18.66 -29.19
N THR A 203 5.18 -18.39 -28.52
CA THR A 203 5.05 -18.41 -27.06
C THR A 203 5.24 -19.82 -26.50
N ILE A 204 4.59 -20.83 -27.09
CA ILE A 204 4.75 -22.24 -26.68
C ILE A 204 6.20 -22.70 -26.88
N ARG A 205 6.83 -22.29 -27.99
CA ARG A 205 8.25 -22.55 -28.22
C ARG A 205 9.14 -21.95 -27.13
N HIS A 206 8.89 -20.71 -26.71
CA HIS A 206 9.64 -20.08 -25.62
C HIS A 206 9.43 -20.76 -24.27
N TRP A 207 8.24 -21.34 -24.02
CA TRP A 207 7.93 -22.15 -22.84
C TRP A 207 8.75 -23.45 -22.82
N MET A 208 8.80 -24.17 -23.95
CA MET A 208 9.64 -25.37 -24.09
C MET A 208 11.14 -25.08 -23.95
N GLN A 209 11.59 -23.89 -24.32
CA GLN A 209 12.99 -23.47 -24.15
C GLN A 209 13.30 -22.95 -22.74
N GLY A 210 12.28 -22.75 -21.88
CA GLY A 210 12.43 -22.17 -20.54
C GLY A 210 12.75 -20.68 -20.51
N SER A 211 12.82 -20.01 -21.67
CA SER A 211 13.11 -18.57 -21.79
C SER A 211 11.95 -17.67 -21.32
N LYS A 212 10.71 -18.19 -21.38
CA LYS A 212 9.50 -17.53 -20.85
C LYS A 212 8.67 -18.57 -20.11
N ALA A 213 7.82 -18.09 -19.20
CA ALA A 213 6.78 -18.89 -18.55
C ALA A 213 5.41 -18.18 -18.70
N PRO A 214 4.30 -18.93 -18.72
CA PRO A 214 2.92 -18.43 -18.61
C PRO A 214 2.77 -17.39 -17.49
N ARG A 215 2.16 -16.24 -17.79
CA ARG A 215 2.09 -15.07 -16.87
C ARG A 215 0.78 -14.28 -16.87
N SER A 216 -0.11 -14.51 -17.84
CA SER A 216 -1.40 -13.84 -17.93
C SER A 216 -2.55 -14.81 -17.73
N VAL A 217 -3.73 -14.28 -17.38
CA VAL A 217 -4.99 -15.05 -17.30
C VAL A 217 -5.21 -15.84 -18.58
N ALA A 218 -5.00 -15.20 -19.74
CA ALA A 218 -5.07 -15.85 -21.04
C ALA A 218 -4.06 -17.00 -21.23
N SER A 219 -2.85 -16.90 -20.66
CA SER A 219 -1.88 -18.01 -20.75
C SER A 219 -2.24 -19.15 -19.81
N MET A 220 -2.83 -18.87 -18.64
CA MET A 220 -3.31 -19.90 -17.73
C MET A 220 -4.50 -20.67 -18.32
N GLU A 221 -5.42 -19.98 -18.98
CA GLU A 221 -6.51 -20.59 -19.74
C GLU A 221 -5.99 -21.53 -20.83
N VAL A 222 -4.95 -21.11 -21.57
CA VAL A 222 -4.28 -21.97 -22.55
C VAL A 222 -3.64 -23.20 -21.90
N LEU A 223 -3.01 -23.08 -20.72
CA LEU A 223 -2.50 -24.24 -20.00
C LEU A 223 -3.63 -25.21 -19.63
N SER A 224 -4.76 -24.73 -19.11
CA SER A 224 -5.90 -25.57 -18.75
C SER A 224 -6.46 -26.33 -19.96
N ARG A 225 -6.42 -25.73 -21.15
CA ARG A 225 -6.79 -26.43 -22.40
C ARG A 225 -5.76 -27.50 -22.80
N ILE A 226 -4.47 -27.24 -22.61
CA ILE A 226 -3.42 -28.24 -22.84
C ILE A 226 -3.57 -29.41 -21.84
N GLU A 227 -3.85 -29.12 -20.56
CA GLU A 227 -4.11 -30.15 -19.54
C GLU A 227 -5.31 -31.01 -19.92
N ARG A 228 -6.43 -30.39 -20.33
CA ARG A 228 -7.62 -31.09 -20.82
C ARG A 228 -7.31 -31.97 -22.03
N ARG A 229 -6.61 -31.43 -23.03
CA ARG A 229 -6.22 -32.16 -24.25
C ARG A 229 -5.43 -33.42 -23.91
N TYR A 230 -4.49 -33.33 -22.98
CA TYR A 230 -3.64 -34.45 -22.58
C TYR A 230 -4.21 -35.28 -21.41
N ARG A 231 -5.44 -34.99 -20.96
CA ARG A 231 -6.11 -35.65 -19.82
C ARG A 231 -5.28 -35.64 -18.53
N LEU A 232 -4.59 -34.53 -18.28
CA LEU A 232 -3.81 -34.30 -17.07
C LEU A 232 -4.71 -33.74 -15.95
N PRO A 233 -4.36 -33.94 -14.67
CA PRO A 233 -5.04 -33.29 -13.56
C PRO A 233 -5.07 -31.77 -13.75
N ALA A 234 -6.18 -31.13 -13.38
CA ALA A 234 -6.32 -29.68 -13.48
C ALA A 234 -5.24 -28.97 -12.62
N GLY A 235 -4.53 -28.02 -13.22
CA GLY A 235 -3.44 -27.29 -12.58
C GLY A 235 -2.09 -28.02 -12.56
N TYR A 236 -1.95 -29.17 -13.22
CA TYR A 236 -0.71 -29.93 -13.33
C TYR A 236 0.47 -29.08 -13.82
N PHE A 237 0.31 -28.31 -14.91
CA PHE A 237 1.38 -27.45 -15.40
C PHE A 237 1.62 -26.24 -14.51
N LYS A 238 0.54 -25.67 -13.97
CA LYS A 238 0.62 -24.53 -13.04
C LYS A 238 1.45 -24.87 -11.80
N ALA A 239 1.26 -26.06 -11.24
CA ALA A 239 2.02 -26.56 -10.09
C ALA A 239 3.53 -26.68 -10.38
N LYS A 240 3.94 -26.74 -11.65
CA LYS A 240 5.36 -26.85 -12.05
C LYS A 240 5.94 -25.52 -12.54
N LEU A 241 5.15 -24.45 -12.55
CA LEU A 241 5.62 -23.13 -12.97
C LEU A 241 6.64 -22.58 -11.98
N PRO A 242 7.71 -21.90 -12.45
CA PRO A 242 8.74 -21.33 -11.59
C PRO A 242 8.24 -20.17 -10.71
N HIS A 243 7.00 -19.72 -10.88
CA HIS A 243 6.39 -18.69 -10.06
C HIS A 243 4.88 -18.95 -9.90
N GLN A 244 4.53 -20.05 -9.23
CA GLN A 244 3.15 -20.48 -8.98
C GLN A 244 2.27 -19.37 -8.36
N THR A 245 2.90 -18.46 -7.62
CA THR A 245 2.24 -17.46 -6.78
C THR A 245 2.02 -16.10 -7.41
N ARG A 246 2.63 -15.84 -8.58
CA ARG A 246 2.52 -14.53 -9.21
C ARG A 246 1.06 -14.31 -9.64
N SER A 247 0.50 -13.16 -9.27
CA SER A 247 -0.78 -12.72 -9.82
C SER A 247 -0.75 -12.79 -11.34
N ALA A 248 -1.72 -13.49 -11.93
CA ALA A 248 -1.93 -13.45 -13.36
C ALA A 248 -2.19 -12.00 -13.79
N SER A 249 -1.59 -11.60 -14.90
CA SER A 249 -1.88 -10.30 -15.51
C SER A 249 -3.08 -10.41 -16.47
N GLY A 250 -3.86 -9.34 -16.60
CA GLY A 250 -4.97 -9.29 -17.56
C GLY A 250 -6.36 -9.61 -17.00
N HIS A 251 -6.56 -9.53 -15.67
CA HIS A 251 -7.92 -9.51 -15.11
C HIS A 251 -8.72 -8.32 -15.69
N VAL A 252 -9.91 -8.61 -16.18
CA VAL A 252 -10.85 -7.61 -16.71
C VAL A 252 -11.66 -7.09 -15.52
N LEU A 253 -11.31 -5.88 -15.06
CA LEU A 253 -11.99 -5.19 -13.98
C LEU A 253 -12.48 -3.84 -14.52
N ASP A 254 -13.77 -3.76 -14.77
CA ASP A 254 -14.44 -2.53 -15.22
C ASP A 254 -14.41 -1.49 -14.08
N ASP A 255 -14.22 -0.21 -14.43
CA ASP A 255 -14.25 0.93 -13.51
C ASP A 255 -13.25 0.93 -12.31
N ILE A 256 -12.27 0.02 -12.29
CA ILE A 256 -11.20 -0.03 -11.26
C ILE A 256 -9.89 0.56 -11.77
N GLY A 257 -9.34 1.53 -11.03
CA GLY A 257 -8.07 2.20 -11.36
C GLY A 257 -6.85 1.27 -11.31
N PRO A 258 -5.74 1.58 -12.03
CA PRO A 258 -4.58 0.70 -12.14
C PRO A 258 -3.92 0.32 -10.81
N ALA A 259 -3.91 1.23 -9.82
CA ALA A 259 -3.32 0.98 -8.51
C ALA A 259 -4.13 -0.03 -7.69
N GLU A 260 -5.46 0.08 -7.72
CA GLU A 260 -6.37 -0.84 -7.06
C GLU A 260 -6.39 -2.20 -7.75
N ARG A 261 -6.39 -2.23 -9.08
CA ARG A 261 -6.24 -3.45 -9.87
C ARG A 261 -5.00 -4.26 -9.47
N ARG A 262 -3.85 -3.60 -9.24
CA ARG A 262 -2.63 -4.27 -8.76
C ARG A 262 -2.77 -4.87 -7.37
N ARG A 263 -3.53 -4.23 -6.47
CA ARG A 263 -3.80 -4.77 -5.13
C ARG A 263 -4.73 -5.97 -5.19
N LEU A 264 -5.78 -5.91 -6.02
CA LEU A 264 -6.76 -6.99 -6.16
C LEU A 264 -6.18 -8.22 -6.87
N ALA A 265 -5.30 -8.04 -7.86
CA ALA A 265 -4.80 -9.13 -8.70
C ALA A 265 -4.15 -10.31 -7.93
N TRP A 266 -3.59 -10.10 -6.74
CA TRP A 266 -3.07 -11.20 -5.90
C TRP A 266 -4.18 -12.06 -5.31
N HIS A 267 -5.38 -11.52 -5.15
CA HIS A 267 -6.48 -12.16 -4.45
C HIS A 267 -7.57 -12.67 -5.38
N LEU A 268 -7.42 -12.48 -6.70
CA LEU A 268 -8.31 -13.05 -7.71
C LEU A 268 -7.79 -14.41 -8.17
N PRO A 269 -8.68 -15.36 -8.49
CA PRO A 269 -8.30 -16.64 -9.07
C PRO A 269 -7.90 -16.48 -10.54
N ASP A 270 -7.12 -17.43 -11.06
CA ASP A 270 -6.60 -17.34 -12.43
C ASP A 270 -7.70 -17.44 -13.50
N ASP A 271 -8.80 -18.12 -13.19
CA ASP A 271 -10.00 -18.29 -14.02
C ASP A 271 -11.02 -17.15 -13.86
N PHE A 272 -10.68 -16.07 -13.13
CA PHE A 272 -11.63 -15.01 -12.78
C PHE A 272 -12.43 -14.47 -13.97
N ASN A 273 -11.77 -14.24 -15.12
CA ASN A 273 -12.42 -13.66 -16.29
C ASN A 273 -13.42 -14.60 -16.98
N THR A 274 -13.30 -15.92 -16.78
CA THR A 274 -14.18 -16.93 -17.41
C THR A 274 -15.34 -17.34 -16.51
N ARG A 275 -15.32 -16.94 -15.23
CA ARG A 275 -16.43 -17.16 -14.28
C ARG A 275 -17.67 -16.36 -14.66
N PRO A 276 -18.88 -16.81 -14.25
CA PRO A 276 -20.10 -16.01 -14.38
C PRO A 276 -19.96 -14.63 -13.72
N ARG A 277 -20.63 -13.60 -14.26
CA ARG A 277 -20.56 -12.22 -13.72
C ARG A 277 -20.94 -12.14 -12.24
N GLN A 278 -21.94 -12.90 -11.83
CA GLN A 278 -22.37 -12.95 -10.43
C GLN A 278 -21.24 -13.45 -9.50
N GLU A 279 -20.51 -14.50 -9.89
CA GLU A 279 -19.35 -14.97 -9.12
C GLU A 279 -18.21 -13.94 -9.12
N GLN A 280 -18.00 -13.23 -10.23
CA GLN A 280 -16.97 -12.19 -10.30
C GLN A 280 -17.27 -11.05 -9.31
N GLU A 281 -18.53 -10.61 -9.24
CA GLU A 281 -19.00 -9.60 -8.29
C GLU A 281 -18.85 -10.07 -6.84
N GLU A 282 -19.26 -11.31 -6.55
CA GLU A 282 -19.12 -11.93 -5.23
C GLU A 282 -17.65 -11.99 -4.77
N ILE A 283 -16.74 -12.46 -5.64
CA ILE A 283 -15.30 -12.53 -5.37
C ILE A 283 -14.75 -11.12 -5.11
N LEU A 284 -15.12 -10.14 -5.93
CA LEU A 284 -14.64 -8.77 -5.78
C LEU A 284 -15.13 -8.14 -4.48
N GLU A 285 -16.40 -8.31 -4.14
CA GLU A 285 -16.97 -7.84 -2.89
C GLU A 285 -16.26 -8.49 -1.70
N TRP A 286 -16.07 -9.81 -1.73
CA TRP A 286 -15.38 -10.53 -0.66
C TRP A 286 -13.94 -10.07 -0.49
N VAL A 287 -13.17 -9.95 -1.58
CA VAL A 287 -11.77 -9.46 -1.54
C VAL A 287 -11.71 -8.04 -0.99
N GLN A 288 -12.59 -7.15 -1.46
CA GLN A 288 -12.62 -5.77 -0.98
C GLN A 288 -13.00 -5.70 0.51
N ARG A 289 -14.01 -6.45 0.94
CA ARG A 289 -14.52 -6.45 2.32
C ARG A 289 -13.54 -7.08 3.30
N VAL A 290 -13.05 -8.29 3.01
CA VAL A 290 -12.25 -9.10 3.92
C VAL A 290 -10.77 -8.75 3.82
N ILE A 291 -10.20 -8.70 2.62
CA ILE A 291 -8.75 -8.54 2.43
C ILE A 291 -8.34 -7.07 2.41
N ILE A 292 -9.01 -6.24 1.61
CA ILE A 292 -8.54 -4.85 1.42
C ILE A 292 -8.96 -3.98 2.60
N ARG A 293 -10.26 -3.87 2.85
CA ARG A 293 -10.83 -3.02 3.89
C ARG A 293 -10.72 -3.67 5.28
N GLY A 294 -11.00 -4.97 5.35
CA GLY A 294 -11.20 -5.70 6.61
C GLY A 294 -12.27 -5.05 7.49
N SER A 295 -13.28 -4.41 6.89
CA SER A 295 -14.03 -3.33 7.54
C SER A 295 -15.35 -3.77 8.17
N THR A 296 -15.51 -3.42 9.44
CA THR A 296 -16.77 -3.01 10.07
C THR A 296 -17.21 -1.62 9.58
N ASP A 297 -18.44 -1.18 9.88
CA ASP A 297 -18.98 0.14 9.51
C ASP A 297 -18.10 1.32 9.96
N TYR A 298 -17.36 1.15 11.05
CA TYR A 298 -16.42 2.13 11.58
C TYR A 298 -15.22 2.41 10.67
N ARG A 299 -14.63 1.35 10.11
CA ARG A 299 -13.48 1.48 9.20
C ARG A 299 -13.91 2.22 7.93
N ARG A 300 -15.20 2.13 7.53
CA ARG A 300 -15.78 2.97 6.47
C ARG A 300 -15.91 4.44 6.90
N PHE A 301 -16.36 4.70 8.14
CA PHE A 301 -16.39 6.05 8.72
C PHE A 301 -15.00 6.68 8.81
N GLN A 302 -13.99 5.98 9.34
CA GLN A 302 -12.60 6.47 9.39
C GLN A 302 -12.07 6.81 8.00
N ALA A 303 -12.26 5.93 7.01
CA ALA A 303 -11.83 6.18 5.64
C ALA A 303 -12.55 7.36 4.97
N ALA A 304 -13.79 7.68 5.40
CA ALA A 304 -14.51 8.87 4.98
C ALA A 304 -14.04 10.13 5.73
N ALA A 305 -13.75 10.03 7.04
CA ALA A 305 -13.24 11.10 7.88
C ALA A 305 -11.85 11.57 7.43
N MET A 306 -10.95 10.63 7.09
CA MET A 306 -9.63 10.90 6.49
C MET A 306 -9.65 11.79 5.24
N LYS A 307 -10.76 11.81 4.50
CA LYS A 307 -10.90 12.65 3.29
C LYS A 307 -11.18 14.11 3.65
N GLN A 308 -11.58 14.39 4.89
CA GLN A 308 -11.94 15.71 5.38
C GLN A 308 -10.78 16.26 6.20
N ARG A 309 -9.98 17.12 5.57
CA ARG A 309 -8.71 17.62 6.10
C ARG A 309 -8.92 18.97 6.80
N TYR A 310 -8.46 19.13 8.04
CA TYR A 310 -8.70 20.36 8.82
C TYR A 310 -7.64 20.77 9.85
N ALA A 311 -6.55 20.02 10.02
CA ALA A 311 -5.55 20.36 11.03
C ALA A 311 -4.86 21.72 10.75
N ILE A 312 -4.42 22.38 11.81
CA ILE A 312 -3.43 23.48 11.75
C ILE A 312 -2.02 22.88 11.87
N ARG A 313 -1.11 23.26 10.97
CA ARG A 313 0.31 22.90 11.02
C ARG A 313 1.10 23.95 11.78
N PHE A 314 2.13 23.52 12.49
CA PHE A 314 3.07 24.40 13.19
C PHE A 314 4.43 24.39 12.48
N PRO A 315 4.69 25.31 11.51
CA PRO A 315 5.95 25.32 10.77
C PRO A 315 7.13 25.62 11.69
N GLY A 316 8.27 24.96 11.47
CA GLY A 316 9.50 25.19 12.23
C GLY A 316 9.62 24.40 13.55
N ILE A 317 8.59 23.64 13.94
CA ILE A 317 8.67 22.68 15.05
C ILE A 317 8.95 21.30 14.45
N THR A 318 10.21 21.07 14.07
CA THR A 318 10.63 19.81 13.44
C THR A 318 11.12 18.82 14.50
N TYR A 319 10.30 17.81 14.77
CA TYR A 319 10.72 16.57 15.42
C TYR A 319 10.25 15.41 14.53
N GLY A 320 11.20 14.61 14.04
CA GLY A 320 10.91 13.37 13.29
C GLY A 320 10.27 13.43 11.90
N GLN A 321 10.09 14.59 11.26
CA GLN A 321 9.64 14.64 9.85
C GLN A 321 10.83 14.71 8.91
N SER A 322 11.13 13.61 8.22
CA SER A 322 11.90 13.63 6.98
C SER A 322 11.13 14.40 5.91
N ASP A 323 11.87 15.22 5.16
CA ASP A 323 11.41 16.18 4.14
C ASP A 323 10.10 15.82 3.42
N ALA A 324 9.05 16.58 3.74
CA ALA A 324 7.76 16.51 3.07
C ALA A 324 7.77 17.33 1.77
N ALA A 325 8.53 16.87 0.79
CA ALA A 325 8.44 17.33 -0.59
C ALA A 325 8.47 16.12 -1.55
N ASP A 326 7.53 15.19 -1.36
CA ASP A 326 6.99 14.26 -2.37
C ASP A 326 6.27 13.12 -1.65
N ASP A 327 4.93 13.03 -1.76
CA ASP A 327 4.28 11.76 -2.12
C ASP A 327 2.76 11.93 -2.20
N HIS A 328 2.25 11.83 -3.43
CA HIS A 328 0.87 11.52 -3.71
C HIS A 328 0.56 10.07 -3.29
N HIS A 329 -0.62 9.88 -2.71
CA HIS A 329 -1.22 8.63 -2.20
C HIS A 329 -0.79 8.18 -0.81
N ARG A 330 -1.73 8.15 0.14
CA ARG A 330 -2.00 6.96 0.99
C ARG A 330 -3.21 7.13 1.91
N ASN A 331 -4.02 6.08 1.94
CA ASN A 331 -5.07 5.78 2.92
C ASN A 331 -4.44 5.31 4.24
N LYS A 332 -5.14 5.44 5.36
CA LYS A 332 -4.69 4.97 6.68
C LYS A 332 -5.88 4.57 7.57
N TYR A 333 -6.01 3.28 7.78
CA TYR A 333 -6.82 2.72 8.85
C TYR A 333 -5.96 2.69 10.12
N GLU A 334 -6.46 3.17 11.26
CA GLU A 334 -5.82 2.92 12.57
C GLU A 334 -6.85 2.53 13.63
N GLU A 335 -6.49 1.47 14.36
CA GLU A 335 -7.19 0.85 15.49
C GLU A 335 -6.55 1.30 16.81
N GLN A 336 -7.40 1.49 17.83
CA GLN A 336 -7.11 1.55 19.28
C GLN A 336 -6.68 0.15 19.78
N ASP A 337 -5.86 -0.11 20.80
CA ASP A 337 -5.31 0.64 21.95
C ASP A 337 -3.88 0.14 22.25
N GLU A 338 -2.94 1.02 22.62
CA GLU A 338 -1.70 0.67 23.33
C GLU A 338 -1.58 1.62 24.51
N ASP A 339 -1.70 1.10 25.74
CA ASP A 339 -1.69 1.86 26.98
C ASP A 339 -0.67 3.01 26.99
N SER A 340 -1.23 4.22 27.01
CA SER A 340 -0.61 5.56 26.97
C SER A 340 0.15 5.97 25.69
N THR A 341 -0.09 5.38 24.52
CA THR A 341 0.57 5.79 23.27
C THR A 341 -0.32 6.62 22.35
N SER A 342 0.21 7.74 21.87
CA SER A 342 0.62 7.74 20.46
C SER A 342 -0.43 7.85 19.34
N PHE A 343 -1.74 8.01 19.57
CA PHE A 343 -2.72 8.20 18.47
C PHE A 343 -2.29 9.31 17.53
N THR A 344 -1.78 8.94 16.36
CA THR A 344 -1.53 9.84 15.23
C THR A 344 -2.85 9.79 14.46
N ASP A 345 -3.65 10.86 14.49
CA ASP A 345 -4.96 10.87 13.84
C ASP A 345 -4.75 10.66 12.32
N PRO A 346 -5.41 9.66 11.71
CA PRO A 346 -5.37 9.44 10.26
C PRO A 346 -5.87 10.62 9.41
N ASP A 347 -6.38 11.70 10.01
CA ASP A 347 -6.76 12.96 9.34
C ASP A 347 -5.58 13.68 8.62
N LEU A 348 -4.36 13.15 8.71
CA LEU A 348 -3.18 13.72 8.05
C LEU A 348 -2.98 13.21 6.61
N ARG A 349 -3.33 14.08 5.65
CA ARG A 349 -2.38 14.71 4.70
C ARG A 349 -3.11 15.52 3.61
N SER A 350 -2.79 16.82 3.52
CA SER A 350 -3.01 17.81 2.42
C SER A 350 -4.34 18.60 2.34
N GLY A 351 -4.66 19.37 3.37
CA GLY A 351 -5.71 20.41 3.37
C GLY A 351 -5.55 21.32 4.60
N VAL A 352 -4.28 21.50 4.99
CA VAL A 352 -3.81 21.95 6.29
C VAL A 352 -3.41 23.40 6.16
N ILE A 353 -3.88 24.24 7.08
CA ILE A 353 -3.55 25.67 7.12
C ILE A 353 -2.38 25.85 8.09
N ASP A 354 -1.44 26.73 7.76
CA ASP A 354 -0.33 27.05 8.67
C ASP A 354 -0.83 27.86 9.88
N ALA A 355 -0.27 27.55 11.04
CA ALA A 355 -0.51 28.27 12.26
C ALA A 355 -0.12 29.73 12.06
N PRO A 356 -0.97 30.69 12.47
CA PRO A 356 -0.57 32.08 12.56
C PRO A 356 0.69 32.23 13.42
N PRO A 357 1.55 33.23 13.15
CA PRO A 357 2.83 33.38 13.84
C PRO A 357 2.72 33.36 15.37
N VAL A 358 1.64 33.95 15.91
CA VAL A 358 1.38 34.01 17.36
C VAL A 358 1.08 32.63 17.95
N LEU A 359 0.17 31.88 17.33
CA LEU A 359 -0.17 30.52 17.76
C LEU A 359 1.04 29.58 17.59
N ALA A 360 1.83 29.78 16.53
CA ALA A 360 3.06 29.04 16.29
C ALA A 360 4.10 29.25 17.39
N MET A 361 4.27 30.50 17.84
CA MET A 361 5.16 30.83 18.94
C MET A 361 4.70 30.22 20.27
N GLU A 362 3.39 30.25 20.56
CA GLU A 362 2.84 29.62 21.77
C GLU A 362 3.09 28.11 21.79
N MET A 363 2.91 27.42 20.66
CA MET A 363 3.25 26.01 20.55
C MET A 363 4.75 25.77 20.76
N ALA A 364 5.61 26.60 20.16
CA ALA A 364 7.06 26.47 20.33
C ALA A 364 7.49 26.66 21.79
N GLU A 365 6.88 27.60 22.51
CA GLU A 365 7.11 27.81 23.94
C GLU A 365 6.65 26.62 24.79
N LEU A 366 5.47 26.05 24.51
CA LEU A 366 4.98 24.85 25.18
C LEU A 366 5.93 23.67 24.96
N ILE A 367 6.36 23.46 23.71
CA ILE A 367 7.28 22.38 23.37
C ILE A 367 8.62 22.58 24.07
N ARG A 368 9.21 23.78 24.02
CA ARG A 368 10.43 24.10 24.77
C ARG A 368 10.26 23.82 26.25
N PHE A 369 9.14 24.20 26.85
CA PHE A 369 8.84 23.92 28.26
C PHE A 369 8.77 22.40 28.53
N LYS A 370 8.09 21.61 27.69
CA LYS A 370 7.90 20.17 27.91
C LYS A 370 9.07 19.29 27.49
N THR A 371 10.00 19.77 26.65
CA THR A 371 11.14 18.97 26.15
C THR A 371 12.49 19.39 26.75
N ALA A 372 12.61 20.56 27.39
CA ALA A 372 13.87 21.02 27.99
C ALA A 372 14.41 20.01 29.02
N THR A 373 15.74 19.83 29.07
CA THR A 373 16.37 18.94 30.06
C THR A 373 16.12 19.43 31.50
N LEU A 374 16.35 20.73 31.72
CA LEU A 374 16.11 21.40 33.00
C LEU A 374 14.97 22.40 32.84
N THR A 375 14.12 22.47 33.86
CA THR A 375 13.05 23.48 33.91
C THR A 375 13.67 24.88 34.07
N ALA A 376 13.17 25.87 33.34
CA ALA A 376 13.68 27.24 33.45
C ALA A 376 13.41 27.81 34.85
N PHE A 377 14.28 28.73 35.30
CA PHE A 377 14.15 29.39 36.59
C PHE A 377 12.77 30.06 36.74
N GLY A 378 12.13 29.88 37.89
CA GLY A 378 10.78 30.39 38.17
C GLY A 378 9.63 29.55 37.60
N LEU A 379 9.90 28.52 36.81
CA LEU A 379 8.88 27.58 36.33
C LEU A 379 8.99 26.23 37.05
N GLN A 380 7.85 25.57 37.25
CA GLN A 380 7.77 24.19 37.69
C GLN A 380 7.14 23.33 36.61
N ARG A 381 7.60 22.09 36.48
CA ARG A 381 7.13 21.18 35.42
C ARG A 381 6.93 19.79 35.97
N ASN A 382 5.79 19.21 35.65
CA ASN A 382 5.55 17.78 35.82
C ASN A 382 5.70 17.05 34.48
N GLY A 383 6.56 16.03 34.48
CA GLY A 383 6.87 15.17 33.34
C GLY A 383 7.65 15.88 32.23
N VAL A 384 8.38 15.08 31.46
CA VAL A 384 9.11 15.52 30.26
C VAL A 384 8.56 14.77 29.06
N TRP A 385 8.33 15.46 27.95
CA TRP A 385 7.94 14.83 26.70
C TRP A 385 9.19 14.37 25.95
N GLY A 386 9.19 13.09 25.55
CA GLY A 386 10.11 12.60 24.52
C GLY A 386 9.71 13.14 23.15
N GLU A 387 10.56 12.91 22.15
CA GLU A 387 10.36 13.38 20.77
C GLU A 387 9.02 12.93 20.19
N GLU A 388 8.66 11.66 20.34
CA GLU A 388 7.39 11.13 19.83
C GLU A 388 6.19 11.70 20.58
N THR A 389 6.29 11.85 21.90
CA THR A 389 5.23 12.48 22.69
C THR A 389 5.03 13.93 22.27
N ALA A 390 6.11 14.68 22.07
CA ALA A 390 6.04 16.06 21.60
C ALA A 390 5.36 16.14 20.22
N SER A 391 5.80 15.31 19.26
CA SER A 391 5.17 15.24 17.93
C SER A 391 3.67 14.92 18.01
N GLN A 392 3.29 13.94 18.84
CA GLN A 392 1.88 13.58 19.04
C GLN A 392 1.08 14.76 19.59
N LYS A 393 1.60 15.47 20.60
CA LYS A 393 0.88 16.59 21.23
C LYS A 393 0.73 17.77 20.28
N VAL A 394 1.74 18.06 19.45
CA VAL A 394 1.63 19.06 18.38
C VAL A 394 0.47 18.71 17.44
N GLU A 395 0.38 17.46 17.02
CA GLU A 395 -0.69 16.99 16.13
C GLU A 395 -2.08 17.08 16.77
N HIS A 396 -2.22 16.58 18.00
CA HIS A 396 -3.47 16.61 18.76
C HIS A 396 -4.02 18.02 18.90
N LEU A 397 -3.16 18.95 19.28
CA LEU A 397 -3.51 20.36 19.42
C LEU A 397 -3.76 21.00 18.04
N GLY A 398 -3.01 20.62 17.01
CA GLY A 398 -3.24 21.06 15.63
C GLY A 398 -4.62 20.67 15.10
N LEU A 399 -5.12 19.47 15.42
CA LEU A 399 -6.47 19.02 15.06
C LEU A 399 -7.54 19.79 15.82
N MET A 400 -7.33 20.02 17.12
CA MET A 400 -8.26 20.78 17.96
C MET A 400 -8.41 22.22 17.47
N PHE A 401 -7.30 22.93 17.24
CA PHE A 401 -7.36 24.28 16.67
C PHE A 401 -7.86 24.28 15.21
N GLY A 402 -7.55 23.23 14.46
CA GLY A 402 -8.11 22.99 13.14
C GLY A 402 -9.64 22.89 13.13
N ALA A 403 -10.21 22.21 14.12
CA ALA A 403 -11.67 22.09 14.26
C ALA A 403 -12.30 23.45 14.59
N LEU A 404 -11.66 24.25 15.45
CA LEU A 404 -12.11 25.62 15.74
C LEU A 404 -12.06 26.51 14.48
N ALA A 405 -10.99 26.40 13.69
CA ALA A 405 -10.80 27.23 12.48
C ALA A 405 -11.73 26.84 11.32
N ALA A 406 -12.04 25.55 11.17
CA ALA A 406 -12.75 25.05 10.01
C ALA A 406 -14.17 25.64 9.88
N HIS A 407 -14.60 25.93 8.66
CA HIS A 407 -15.87 26.61 8.40
C HIS A 407 -17.09 25.75 8.80
N PRO A 408 -18.15 26.32 9.42
CA PRO A 408 -19.34 25.59 9.87
C PRO A 408 -20.11 24.88 8.76
N ARG A 409 -20.15 25.48 7.56
CA ARG A 409 -20.80 24.89 6.38
C ARG A 409 -19.88 24.01 5.54
N GLY A 410 -18.61 23.89 5.94
CA GLY A 410 -17.64 23.03 5.26
C GLY A 410 -17.85 21.54 5.57
N PRO A 411 -17.13 20.64 4.89
CA PRO A 411 -17.21 19.19 5.15
C PRO A 411 -16.84 18.83 6.60
N VAL A 412 -15.99 19.64 7.23
CA VAL A 412 -15.52 19.46 8.60
C VAL A 412 -16.58 19.89 9.62
N ARG A 413 -17.44 20.85 9.24
CA ARG A 413 -18.42 21.50 10.11
C ARG A 413 -17.80 22.04 11.40
N GLY A 414 -16.66 22.73 11.28
CA GLY A 414 -15.95 23.33 12.42
C GLY A 414 -16.66 24.58 12.96
N TYR A 415 -16.01 25.33 13.85
CA TYR A 415 -16.63 26.51 14.44
C TYR A 415 -16.55 27.78 13.57
N GLY A 416 -15.49 27.91 12.78
CA GLY A 416 -15.23 29.10 11.95
C GLY A 416 -14.53 30.24 12.68
N VAL A 417 -13.76 29.94 13.73
CA VAL A 417 -12.94 30.96 14.43
C VAL A 417 -11.88 31.52 13.47
N PRO A 418 -11.79 32.85 13.30
CA PRO A 418 -10.73 33.46 12.50
C PRO A 418 -9.35 33.04 13.02
N LEU A 419 -8.43 32.68 12.11
CA LEU A 419 -7.11 32.17 12.48
C LEU A 419 -6.37 33.09 13.46
N GLN A 420 -6.44 34.41 13.24
CA GLN A 420 -5.80 35.42 14.09
C GLN A 420 -6.34 35.49 15.53
N HIS A 421 -7.51 34.89 15.82
CA HIS A 421 -8.10 34.80 17.16
C HIS A 421 -7.73 33.49 17.88
N LEU A 422 -7.04 32.57 17.20
CA LEU A 422 -6.60 31.31 17.82
C LEU A 422 -5.41 31.55 18.74
N THR A 423 -5.56 31.14 19.98
CA THR A 423 -4.51 31.17 21.02
C THR A 423 -4.73 30.04 22.01
N PHE A 424 -3.66 29.55 22.63
CA PHE A 424 -3.73 28.61 23.76
C PHE A 424 -4.52 29.14 24.95
N GLY A 425 -4.66 30.47 25.07
CA GLY A 425 -5.51 31.08 26.10
C GLY A 425 -6.95 30.59 26.05
N LEU A 426 -7.46 30.24 24.86
CA LEU A 426 -8.80 29.68 24.70
C LEU A 426 -9.01 28.38 25.48
N LEU A 427 -7.94 27.63 25.73
CA LEU A 427 -8.03 26.33 26.39
C LEU A 427 -8.34 26.41 27.89
N VAL A 428 -8.36 27.61 28.48
CA VAL A 428 -8.82 27.84 29.86
C VAL A 428 -10.35 27.93 29.97
N PHE A 429 -11.08 28.04 28.86
CA PHE A 429 -12.54 28.19 28.91
C PHE A 429 -13.26 26.84 28.79
N PRO A 430 -14.13 26.46 29.76
CA PRO A 430 -14.93 25.23 29.70
C PRO A 430 -15.74 25.06 28.41
N SER A 431 -16.31 26.16 27.90
CA SER A 431 -17.15 26.20 26.70
C SER A 431 -16.43 25.73 25.44
N ILE A 432 -15.14 26.06 25.28
CA ILE A 432 -14.30 25.60 24.16
C ILE A 432 -14.20 24.08 24.15
N TRP A 433 -13.99 23.48 25.33
CA TRP A 433 -13.83 22.03 25.48
C TRP A 433 -15.15 21.28 25.36
N ASP A 434 -16.22 21.80 25.97
CA ASP A 434 -17.55 21.23 25.84
C ASP A 434 -18.02 21.25 24.38
N TRP A 435 -17.77 22.35 23.65
CA TRP A 435 -18.02 22.40 22.22
C TRP A 435 -17.19 21.37 21.45
N TYR A 436 -15.87 21.30 21.68
CA TYR A 436 -14.99 20.39 20.94
C TYR A 436 -15.38 18.92 21.13
N VAL A 437 -15.68 18.55 22.37
CA VAL A 437 -16.13 17.20 22.75
C VAL A 437 -17.47 16.87 22.09
N GLN A 438 -18.47 17.75 22.17
CA GLN A 438 -19.76 17.57 21.52
C GLN A 438 -19.66 17.57 19.99
N TRP A 439 -18.76 18.38 19.43
CA TRP A 439 -18.50 18.41 18.00
C TRP A 439 -17.93 17.08 17.51
N ARG A 440 -16.96 16.50 18.24
CA ARG A 440 -16.42 15.15 17.95
C ARG A 440 -17.51 14.10 18.05
N GLU A 441 -18.36 14.16 19.08
CA GLU A 441 -19.50 13.25 19.23
C GLU A 441 -20.48 13.38 18.06
N LYS A 442 -20.92 14.59 17.70
CA LYS A 442 -21.85 14.80 16.57
C LYS A 442 -21.26 14.32 15.24
N ARG A 443 -19.95 14.47 15.07
CA ARG A 443 -19.21 14.04 13.87
C ARG A 443 -19.05 12.52 13.81
N ARG A 444 -18.79 11.87 14.95
CA ARG A 444 -18.53 10.42 15.04
C ARG A 444 -19.77 9.57 15.35
N GLY A 445 -20.74 10.14 16.04
CA GLY A 445 -21.94 9.52 16.61
C GLY A 445 -21.81 9.06 18.07
N PHE A 446 -20.62 9.14 18.68
CA PHE A 446 -20.34 8.68 20.06
C PHE A 446 -18.97 9.17 20.57
N TYR A 447 -18.77 9.08 21.89
CA TYR A 447 -17.51 9.37 22.58
C TYR A 447 -16.50 8.20 22.57
N THR A 448 -15.21 8.51 22.59
CA THR A 448 -14.10 7.55 22.68
C THR A 448 -13.06 8.00 23.71
N ALA A 449 -12.04 7.16 23.93
CA ALA A 449 -10.88 7.52 24.75
C ALA A 449 -10.13 8.78 24.24
N TRP A 450 -10.27 9.15 22.97
CA TRP A 450 -9.65 10.36 22.42
C TRP A 450 -10.08 11.63 23.15
N GLU A 451 -11.39 11.79 23.38
CA GLU A 451 -11.91 12.98 24.04
C GLU A 451 -11.41 13.08 25.49
N VAL A 452 -11.25 11.93 26.16
CA VAL A 452 -10.62 11.82 27.49
C VAL A 452 -9.15 12.24 27.44
N ASP A 453 -8.38 11.74 26.47
CA ASP A 453 -6.96 12.07 26.34
C ASP A 453 -6.72 13.54 26.01
N MET A 454 -7.57 14.13 25.17
CA MET A 454 -7.54 15.56 24.87
C MET A 454 -7.80 16.42 26.11
N LEU A 455 -8.79 16.06 26.93
CA LEU A 455 -9.03 16.73 28.22
C LEU A 455 -7.90 16.49 29.22
N ARG A 456 -7.21 15.36 29.17
CA ARG A 456 -6.02 15.12 30.02
C ARG A 456 -4.84 16.01 29.61
N ILE A 457 -4.68 16.28 28.31
CA ILE A 457 -3.67 17.24 27.83
C ILE A 457 -3.95 18.61 28.44
N SER A 458 -5.19 19.08 28.37
CA SER A 458 -5.55 20.41 28.88
C SER A 458 -5.46 20.51 30.40
N LEU A 459 -5.87 19.47 31.14
CA LEU A 459 -5.64 19.38 32.58
C LEU A 459 -4.14 19.50 32.93
N ALA A 460 -3.26 18.89 32.14
CA ALA A 460 -1.82 19.01 32.34
C ALA A 460 -1.28 20.42 32.03
N LEU A 461 -1.97 21.22 31.21
CA LEU A 461 -1.61 22.61 30.91
C LEU A 461 -2.09 23.59 31.97
N THR A 462 -3.20 23.31 32.65
CA THR A 462 -3.81 24.21 33.66
C THR A 462 -3.55 23.79 35.11
N ARG A 463 -2.89 22.63 35.32
CA ARG A 463 -2.55 22.11 36.65
C ARG A 463 -1.86 23.14 37.53
N ARG A 464 -2.28 23.21 38.79
CA ARG A 464 -1.64 24.02 39.84
C ARG A 464 -0.13 23.78 39.87
N GLU A 465 0.62 24.87 40.02
CA GLU A 465 2.09 24.97 40.03
C GLU A 465 2.82 24.57 38.75
N THR A 466 2.40 23.50 38.07
CA THR A 466 3.19 22.83 37.02
C THR A 466 2.63 22.97 35.61
N GLY A 467 1.42 23.50 35.47
CA GLY A 467 0.75 23.73 34.19
C GLY A 467 1.39 24.86 33.41
N TRP A 468 1.70 24.62 32.13
CA TRP A 468 2.33 25.64 31.27
C TRP A 468 1.40 26.84 31.05
N LEU A 469 0.11 26.61 30.78
CA LEU A 469 -0.85 27.68 30.51
C LEU A 469 -1.08 28.54 31.76
N ARG A 470 -1.15 27.91 32.94
CA ARG A 470 -1.25 28.61 34.23
C ARG A 470 -0.05 29.53 34.48
N GLN A 471 1.17 29.05 34.20
CA GLN A 471 2.42 29.82 34.37
C GLN A 471 2.65 30.90 33.30
N ASN A 472 1.74 31.06 32.33
CA ASN A 472 1.87 32.04 31.24
C ASN A 472 0.62 32.94 31.11
N PRO A 473 0.27 33.74 32.15
CA PRO A 473 -0.95 34.58 32.14
C PRO A 473 -0.95 35.64 31.03
N ARG A 474 0.23 36.03 30.53
CA ARG A 474 0.41 36.96 29.39
C ARG A 474 -0.36 36.52 28.13
N ILE A 475 -0.64 35.23 27.97
CA ILE A 475 -1.43 34.70 26.85
C ILE A 475 -2.87 35.25 26.88
N GLY A 476 -3.41 35.57 28.06
CA GLY A 476 -4.75 36.15 28.22
C GLY A 476 -4.94 37.47 27.44
N SER A 477 -3.88 38.29 27.30
CA SER A 477 -3.94 39.55 26.54
C SER A 477 -4.33 39.41 25.05
N ARG A 478 -4.23 38.19 24.52
CA ARG A 478 -4.51 37.86 23.11
C ARG A 478 -5.93 37.35 22.89
N LEU A 479 -6.68 37.13 23.97
CA LEU A 479 -8.05 36.66 23.89
C LEU A 479 -8.93 37.69 23.17
N ARG A 480 -9.83 37.15 22.36
CA ARG A 480 -10.88 37.90 21.66
C ARG A 480 -12.20 37.17 21.87
N PRO A 481 -13.33 37.88 22.01
CA PRO A 481 -14.63 37.25 22.09
C PRO A 481 -14.87 36.34 20.89
N ILE A 482 -15.43 35.16 21.17
CA ILE A 482 -15.89 34.21 20.16
C ILE A 482 -17.36 34.03 20.42
N GLU A 483 -18.19 34.58 19.53
CA GLU A 483 -19.65 34.50 19.62
C GLU A 483 -20.07 33.05 19.90
N GLY A 484 -20.88 32.83 20.95
CA GLY A 484 -21.38 31.51 21.33
C GLY A 484 -20.40 30.59 22.07
N LEU A 485 -19.13 30.96 22.25
CA LEU A 485 -18.16 30.20 23.06
C LEU A 485 -17.56 31.02 24.21
N VAL A 486 -17.06 32.22 23.94
CA VAL A 486 -16.30 33.02 24.92
C VAL A 486 -16.79 34.46 24.85
N ALA A 487 -17.45 34.94 25.90
CA ALA A 487 -17.91 36.32 25.99
C ALA A 487 -16.78 37.26 26.47
N GLN A 488 -16.91 38.56 26.21
CA GLN A 488 -15.94 39.55 26.72
C GLN A 488 -15.86 39.53 28.26
N ALA A 489 -16.99 39.36 28.95
CA ALA A 489 -17.03 39.25 30.41
C ALA A 489 -16.24 38.03 30.93
N ASP A 490 -16.24 36.91 30.21
CA ASP A 490 -15.45 35.73 30.57
C ASP A 490 -13.95 36.00 30.44
N ILE A 491 -13.57 36.73 29.38
CA ILE A 491 -12.18 37.15 29.14
C ILE A 491 -11.71 38.10 30.23
N ASP A 492 -12.52 39.11 30.57
CA ASP A 492 -12.20 40.10 31.58
C ASP A 492 -12.02 39.44 32.95
N ARG A 493 -12.91 38.50 33.31
CA ARG A 493 -12.79 37.70 34.54
C ARG A 493 -11.51 36.86 34.54
N ALA A 494 -11.22 36.16 33.45
CA ALA A 494 -10.02 35.33 33.36
C ALA A 494 -8.73 36.17 33.40
N CYS A 495 -8.72 37.37 32.82
CA CYS A 495 -7.58 38.27 32.87
C CYS A 495 -7.38 38.91 34.26
N ALA A 496 -8.48 39.12 35.01
CA ALA A 496 -8.42 39.62 36.38
C ALA A 496 -7.84 38.58 37.35
N ASP A 497 -8.18 37.30 37.18
CA ASP A 497 -7.65 36.19 37.97
C ASP A 497 -7.44 34.93 37.10
N TRP A 498 -6.23 34.83 36.54
CA TRP A 498 -5.86 33.72 35.66
C TRP A 498 -5.74 32.38 36.41
N ASP A 499 -5.39 32.43 37.69
CA ASP A 499 -5.26 31.25 38.53
C ASP A 499 -6.64 30.68 38.87
N ASP A 500 -7.62 31.53 39.24
CA ASP A 500 -9.02 31.11 39.41
C ASP A 500 -9.58 30.53 38.11
N ALA A 501 -9.34 31.18 36.96
CA ALA A 501 -9.80 30.66 35.68
C ALA A 501 -9.24 29.25 35.39
N CYS A 502 -7.96 29.02 35.68
CA CYS A 502 -7.35 27.70 35.56
C CYS A 502 -7.97 26.68 36.52
N ASP A 503 -8.29 27.06 37.76
CA ASP A 503 -8.90 26.15 38.76
C ASP A 503 -10.35 25.80 38.42
N VAL A 504 -11.15 26.79 38.01
CA VAL A 504 -12.52 26.59 37.53
C VAL A 504 -12.51 25.61 36.36
N TYR A 505 -11.62 25.82 35.39
CA TYR A 505 -11.46 24.93 34.25
C TYR A 505 -10.97 23.53 34.65
N PHE A 506 -9.96 23.44 35.51
CA PHE A 506 -9.39 22.16 35.94
C PHE A 506 -10.46 21.30 36.63
N LYS A 507 -11.30 21.91 37.47
CA LYS A 507 -12.45 21.24 38.10
C LYS A 507 -13.46 20.74 37.05
N HIS A 508 -13.82 21.59 36.09
CA HIS A 508 -14.73 21.24 35.00
C HIS A 508 -14.21 20.06 34.17
N ALA A 509 -13.00 20.16 33.63
CA ALA A 509 -12.39 19.13 32.79
C ALA A 509 -12.18 17.81 33.56
N SER A 510 -11.87 17.86 34.85
CA SER A 510 -11.74 16.66 35.70
C SER A 510 -13.07 15.91 35.86
N SER A 511 -14.20 16.62 36.01
CA SER A 511 -15.53 16.01 36.01
C SER A 511 -15.85 15.43 34.63
N ARG A 512 -15.63 16.22 33.58
CA ARG A 512 -15.94 15.84 32.20
C ARG A 512 -15.16 14.61 31.75
N VAL A 513 -13.89 14.45 32.15
CA VAL A 513 -13.12 13.23 31.93
C VAL A 513 -13.84 12.00 32.47
N LYS A 514 -14.33 12.05 33.71
CA LYS A 514 -15.02 10.91 34.35
C LYS A 514 -16.36 10.61 33.67
N GLU A 515 -17.09 11.64 33.27
CA GLU A 515 -18.37 11.50 32.57
C GLU A 515 -18.17 10.85 31.20
N ILE A 516 -17.26 11.38 30.39
CA ILE A 516 -16.95 10.83 29.06
C ILE A 516 -16.42 9.41 29.19
N GLN A 517 -15.54 9.11 30.14
CA GLN A 517 -15.02 7.75 30.35
C GLN A 517 -16.12 6.72 30.58
N ARG A 518 -17.24 7.08 31.23
CA ARG A 518 -18.36 6.17 31.49
C ARG A 518 -19.22 5.90 30.24
N VAL A 519 -19.26 6.84 29.30
CA VAL A 519 -20.10 6.75 28.09
C VAL A 519 -19.28 6.47 26.82
N ALA A 520 -17.95 6.56 26.92
CA ALA A 520 -17.05 6.27 25.82
C ALA A 520 -17.21 4.82 25.38
N ARG A 521 -17.41 4.62 24.08
CA ARG A 521 -17.57 3.28 23.51
C ARG A 521 -16.24 2.82 22.94
N VAL A 522 -15.83 1.61 23.30
CA VAL A 522 -14.80 0.87 22.59
C VAL A 522 -15.44 0.39 21.30
N HIS A 523 -15.20 1.11 20.21
CA HIS A 523 -15.94 0.89 18.96
C HIS A 523 -15.50 -0.38 18.22
N ARG A 524 -14.32 -0.90 18.53
CA ARG A 524 -13.87 -2.17 17.99
C ARG A 524 -13.17 -2.94 19.10
N ASP A 525 -13.52 -4.21 19.23
CA ASP A 525 -12.63 -5.12 19.92
C ASP A 525 -11.28 -5.15 19.16
N PRO A 526 -10.19 -4.64 19.75
CA PRO A 526 -8.88 -4.59 19.08
C PRO A 526 -8.38 -5.97 18.65
N PHE A 527 -8.93 -7.02 19.27
CA PHE A 527 -8.60 -8.39 18.99
C PHE A 527 -9.44 -8.99 17.85
N GLU A 528 -10.57 -8.38 17.45
CA GLU A 528 -11.46 -8.88 16.39
C GLU A 528 -10.69 -9.36 15.14
N PRO A 529 -9.70 -8.61 14.61
CA PRO A 529 -8.98 -9.05 13.42
C PRO A 529 -8.20 -10.36 13.56
N ILE A 530 -7.85 -10.72 14.79
CA ILE A 530 -7.01 -11.86 15.14
C ILE A 530 -7.73 -12.86 16.05
N MET A 531 -9.04 -12.71 16.28
CA MET A 531 -9.81 -13.63 17.13
C MET A 531 -9.64 -15.10 16.73
N PRO A 532 -9.64 -15.49 15.44
CA PRO A 532 -9.39 -16.89 15.04
C PRO A 532 -8.03 -17.43 15.53
N VAL A 533 -7.04 -16.55 15.73
CA VAL A 533 -5.72 -16.90 16.28
C VAL A 533 -5.78 -16.96 17.80
N LEU A 534 -6.39 -15.96 18.44
CA LEU A 534 -6.44 -15.88 19.89
C LEU A 534 -7.34 -16.93 20.51
N GLU A 535 -8.35 -17.42 19.78
CA GLU A 535 -9.24 -18.50 20.22
C GLU A 535 -8.57 -19.88 20.11
N ALA A 536 -7.59 -20.05 19.20
CA ALA A 536 -6.85 -21.29 19.05
C ALA A 536 -6.16 -21.73 20.36
N GLU A 537 -5.95 -23.03 20.51
CA GLU A 537 -5.24 -23.61 21.68
C GLU A 537 -3.80 -23.10 21.78
N SER A 538 -3.16 -22.90 20.62
CA SER A 538 -1.81 -22.37 20.50
C SER A 538 -1.82 -21.14 19.59
N PRO A 539 -2.07 -19.92 20.13
CA PRO A 539 -2.12 -18.72 19.30
C PRO A 539 -0.83 -18.47 18.50
N VAL A 540 0.34 -18.67 19.12
CA VAL A 540 1.64 -18.59 18.42
C VAL A 540 1.76 -19.66 17.34
N GLY A 541 1.31 -20.90 17.62
CA GLY A 541 1.31 -21.98 16.64
C GLY A 541 0.42 -21.69 15.42
N GLU A 542 -0.77 -21.13 15.67
CA GLU A 542 -1.70 -20.73 14.62
C GLU A 542 -1.12 -19.59 13.77
N TYR A 543 -0.57 -18.55 14.41
CA TYR A 543 0.06 -17.42 13.71
C TYR A 543 1.34 -17.83 12.96
N ARG A 544 2.08 -18.84 13.44
CA ARG A 544 3.29 -19.37 12.77
C ARG A 544 2.98 -19.88 11.35
N LYS A 545 1.78 -20.41 11.09
CA LYS A 545 1.36 -20.88 9.77
C LYS A 545 1.51 -19.81 8.68
N ILE A 546 1.39 -18.52 9.04
CA ILE A 546 1.61 -17.41 8.10
C ILE A 546 3.06 -17.40 7.59
N THR A 547 4.03 -17.67 8.45
CA THR A 547 5.45 -17.71 8.07
C THR A 547 5.78 -18.92 7.18
N GLU A 548 5.14 -20.06 7.44
CA GLU A 548 5.23 -21.26 6.60
C GLU A 548 4.63 -21.01 5.22
N GLU A 549 3.48 -20.33 5.15
CA GLU A 549 2.83 -19.94 3.90
C GLU A 549 3.70 -18.97 3.07
N ILE A 550 4.42 -18.04 3.71
CA ILE A 550 5.37 -17.16 3.02
C ILE A 550 6.47 -17.98 2.34
N LEU A 551 7.09 -18.92 3.06
CA LEU A 551 8.16 -19.76 2.52
C LEU A 551 7.63 -20.71 1.43
N ARG A 552 6.46 -21.31 1.65
CA ARG A 552 5.78 -22.17 0.66
C ARG A 552 5.52 -21.44 -0.65
N LEU A 553 5.19 -20.15 -0.58
CA LEU A 553 4.87 -19.31 -1.73
C LEU A 553 6.06 -18.47 -2.25
N MET A 554 7.25 -18.65 -1.66
CA MET A 554 8.44 -17.90 -2.02
C MET A 554 8.86 -18.22 -3.47
N PRO A 555 9.10 -17.19 -4.31
CA PRO A 555 9.59 -17.41 -5.67
C PRO A 555 11.02 -17.97 -5.70
N ASP A 556 11.38 -18.68 -6.77
CA ASP A 556 12.75 -19.12 -7.02
C ASP A 556 13.70 -17.90 -7.06
N GLU A 557 14.60 -17.84 -6.07
CA GLU A 557 15.56 -16.75 -5.90
C GLU A 557 16.44 -16.54 -7.14
N ARG A 558 16.86 -17.62 -7.82
CA ARG A 558 17.79 -17.54 -8.96
C ARG A 558 17.18 -16.75 -10.11
N ARG A 559 15.87 -16.92 -10.33
CA ARG A 559 15.10 -16.30 -11.42
C ARG A 559 14.44 -14.99 -11.00
N TYR A 560 14.01 -14.88 -9.75
CA TYR A 560 13.20 -13.78 -9.22
C TYR A 560 13.78 -13.20 -7.93
N ARG A 561 15.05 -12.75 -7.99
CA ARG A 561 15.80 -12.22 -6.85
C ARG A 561 15.03 -11.20 -6.00
N ARG A 562 14.39 -10.21 -6.63
CA ARG A 562 13.67 -9.14 -5.91
C ARG A 562 12.40 -9.65 -5.22
N PRO A 563 11.46 -10.35 -5.89
CA PRO A 563 10.34 -10.99 -5.19
C PRO A 563 10.74 -11.96 -4.07
N ALA A 564 11.80 -12.75 -4.26
CA ALA A 564 12.32 -13.63 -3.22
C ALA A 564 12.84 -12.82 -2.01
N ALA A 565 13.61 -11.75 -2.25
CA ALA A 565 14.06 -10.83 -1.21
C ALA A 565 12.90 -10.16 -0.44
N GLU A 566 11.81 -9.80 -1.14
CA GLU A 566 10.61 -9.26 -0.50
C GLU A 566 9.90 -10.30 0.37
N ALA A 567 9.82 -11.56 -0.07
CA ALA A 567 9.24 -12.66 0.69
C ALA A 567 10.06 -12.97 1.94
N ILE A 568 11.40 -13.08 1.84
CA ILE A 568 12.28 -13.28 3.00
C ILE A 568 12.17 -12.13 3.99
N ARG A 569 12.12 -10.87 3.52
CA ARG A 569 11.87 -9.72 4.40
C ARG A 569 10.54 -9.87 5.15
N SER A 570 9.46 -10.21 4.47
CA SER A 570 8.14 -10.44 5.08
C SER A 570 8.16 -11.59 6.09
N PHE A 571 8.85 -12.69 5.78
CA PHE A 571 9.06 -13.81 6.71
C PHE A 571 9.78 -13.36 7.97
N LEU A 572 10.91 -12.65 7.83
CA LEU A 572 11.71 -12.17 8.96
C LEU A 572 10.97 -11.13 9.82
N ILE A 573 10.18 -10.24 9.21
CA ILE A 573 9.34 -9.27 9.95
C ILE A 573 8.43 -10.02 10.93
N LEU A 574 7.73 -11.06 10.47
CA LEU A 574 6.82 -11.83 11.32
C LEU A 574 7.57 -12.73 12.31
N ARG A 575 8.66 -13.39 11.89
CA ARG A 575 9.48 -14.26 12.77
C ARG A 575 10.10 -13.48 13.91
N PHE A 576 10.66 -12.29 13.64
CA PHE A 576 11.22 -11.45 14.69
C PHE A 576 10.11 -10.91 15.60
N GLY A 577 8.95 -10.56 15.05
CA GLY A 577 7.78 -10.19 15.86
C GLY A 577 7.38 -11.27 16.86
N LEU A 578 7.31 -12.54 16.40
CA LEU A 578 6.94 -13.70 17.22
C LEU A 578 8.01 -14.08 18.26
N HIS A 579 9.29 -13.82 18.01
CA HIS A 579 10.36 -14.20 18.95
C HIS A 579 10.71 -13.10 19.95
N LEU A 580 10.65 -11.85 19.52
CA LEU A 580 11.13 -10.72 20.32
C LEU A 580 9.99 -10.02 21.07
N GLY A 581 8.75 -10.11 20.55
CA GLY A 581 7.61 -9.40 21.11
C GLY A 581 7.76 -7.88 21.10
N LEU A 582 8.66 -7.31 20.31
CA LEU A 582 8.96 -5.88 20.30
C LEU A 582 7.82 -5.04 19.74
N ARG A 583 7.67 -3.81 20.25
CA ARG A 583 6.86 -2.77 19.59
C ARG A 583 7.41 -2.45 18.21
N GLN A 584 6.53 -2.01 17.31
CA GLN A 584 6.89 -1.72 15.91
C GLN A 584 8.08 -0.75 15.78
N LYS A 585 8.19 0.26 16.67
CA LYS A 585 9.30 1.22 16.64
C LYS A 585 10.64 0.51 16.78
N ASN A 586 10.77 -0.34 17.80
CA ASN A 586 12.02 -1.05 18.11
C ASN A 586 12.37 -2.06 17.02
N LEU A 587 11.37 -2.73 16.44
CA LEU A 587 11.59 -3.67 15.34
C LEU A 587 12.00 -2.95 14.04
N ARG A 588 11.32 -1.85 13.72
CA ARG A 588 11.55 -1.03 12.53
C ARG A 588 12.91 -0.33 12.54
N GLN A 589 13.34 0.15 13.70
CA GLN A 589 14.59 0.89 13.88
C GLN A 589 15.76 0.01 14.33
N LEU A 590 15.57 -1.32 14.38
CA LEU A 590 16.61 -2.27 14.74
C LEU A 590 17.77 -2.15 13.75
N MET A 591 18.96 -1.81 14.24
CA MET A 591 20.19 -1.73 13.45
C MET A 591 20.74 -3.14 13.21
N VAL A 592 21.55 -3.31 12.17
CA VAL A 592 22.27 -4.57 11.90
C VAL A 592 23.77 -4.38 12.04
N CYS A 593 24.42 -5.34 12.71
CA CYS A 593 25.86 -5.55 12.65
C CYS A 593 26.11 -6.90 11.97
N GLU A 594 26.82 -6.88 10.85
CA GLU A 594 27.20 -8.10 10.15
C GLU A 594 28.14 -8.94 11.01
N ARG A 595 28.10 -10.26 10.82
CA ARG A 595 28.97 -11.19 11.53
C ARG A 595 30.43 -10.91 11.17
N GLY A 596 31.30 -10.87 12.18
CA GLY A 596 32.72 -10.53 12.03
C GLY A 596 33.04 -9.04 12.16
N ASN A 597 32.03 -8.16 12.10
CA ASN A 597 32.22 -6.73 12.40
C ASN A 597 32.10 -6.46 13.90
N LEU A 598 32.74 -5.38 14.35
CA LEU A 598 32.62 -4.92 15.74
C LEU A 598 31.23 -4.32 15.97
N PRO A 599 30.42 -4.86 16.90
CA PRO A 599 29.10 -4.33 17.20
C PRO A 599 29.19 -2.99 17.91
N ARG A 600 28.11 -2.20 17.86
CA ARG A 600 28.03 -0.94 18.59
C ARG A 600 28.01 -1.20 20.09
N SER A 601 28.65 -0.30 20.84
CA SER A 601 28.57 -0.33 22.30
C SER A 601 27.16 -0.01 22.78
N GLU A 602 26.79 -0.51 23.95
CA GLU A 602 25.49 -0.22 24.57
C GLU A 602 25.27 1.30 24.74
N ARG A 603 26.32 2.05 25.05
CA ARG A 603 26.27 3.52 25.15
C ARG A 603 25.90 4.18 23.83
N GLN A 604 26.54 3.79 22.72
CA GLN A 604 26.19 4.32 21.40
C GLN A 604 24.73 4.01 21.04
N LEU A 605 24.27 2.80 21.34
CA LEU A 605 22.88 2.40 21.11
C LEU A 605 21.90 3.18 22.00
N ALA A 606 22.28 3.47 23.24
CA ALA A 606 21.48 4.27 24.18
C ALA A 606 21.36 5.72 23.71
N ASP A 607 22.46 6.32 23.25
CA ASP A 607 22.49 7.68 22.69
C ASP A 607 21.58 7.77 21.44
N MET A 608 21.58 6.73 20.60
CA MET A 608 20.71 6.62 19.42
C MET A 608 19.27 6.23 19.76
N LYS A 609 19.00 5.74 20.98
CA LYS A 609 17.75 5.08 21.40
C LYS A 609 17.29 4.00 20.42
N ARG A 610 18.22 3.16 19.95
CA ARG A 610 17.97 2.06 19.01
C ARG A 610 18.59 0.75 19.50
N GLY A 611 18.04 -0.36 19.04
CA GLY A 611 18.61 -1.68 19.22
C GLY A 611 19.52 -2.10 18.07
N GLU A 612 20.24 -3.19 18.25
CA GLU A 612 21.07 -3.83 17.23
C GLU A 612 20.91 -5.36 17.25
N ILE A 613 20.79 -5.97 16.07
CA ILE A 613 21.01 -7.40 15.89
C ILE A 613 22.46 -7.65 15.49
N ARG A 614 23.11 -8.59 16.18
CA ARG A 614 24.54 -8.88 16.05
C ARG A 614 24.83 -10.34 16.37
N TRP A 615 25.98 -10.84 15.91
CA TRP A 615 26.41 -12.19 16.27
C TRP A 615 27.07 -12.20 17.67
N SER A 616 26.62 -13.09 18.56
CA SER A 616 27.25 -13.36 19.86
C SER A 616 28.21 -14.53 19.71
N GLU A 617 29.51 -14.27 19.81
CA GLU A 617 30.52 -15.34 19.81
C GLU A 617 30.43 -16.24 21.04
N ARG A 618 30.01 -15.67 22.19
CA ARG A 618 29.84 -16.42 23.44
C ARG A 618 28.70 -17.43 23.33
N ASP A 619 27.55 -16.99 22.82
CA ASP A 619 26.32 -17.79 22.80
C ASP A 619 26.11 -18.49 21.44
N LYS A 620 27.05 -18.30 20.50
CA LYS A 620 27.04 -18.83 19.13
C LYS A 620 25.71 -18.59 18.41
N GLY A 621 25.22 -17.36 18.46
CA GLY A 621 23.90 -17.03 17.93
C GLY A 621 23.63 -15.56 17.67
N TRP A 622 22.58 -15.29 16.91
CA TRP A 622 22.13 -13.93 16.62
C TRP A 622 21.46 -13.31 17.86
N GLU A 623 22.14 -12.37 18.49
CA GLU A 623 21.68 -11.60 19.64
C GLU A 623 20.98 -10.32 19.18
N VAL A 624 19.82 -10.03 19.76
CA VAL A 624 19.19 -8.71 19.74
C VAL A 624 19.48 -8.03 21.07
N LEU A 625 20.23 -6.93 21.04
CA LEU A 625 20.47 -6.06 22.19
C LEU A 625 19.75 -4.73 21.99
N ILE A 626 18.95 -4.32 22.98
CA ILE A 626 18.25 -3.04 22.97
C ILE A 626 18.40 -2.38 24.36
N PRO A 627 19.00 -1.18 24.45
CA PRO A 627 19.12 -0.48 25.73
C PRO A 627 17.73 -0.12 26.27
N SER A 628 17.55 -0.16 27.60
CA SER A 628 16.26 0.09 28.26
C SER A 628 15.67 1.44 27.85
N VAL A 629 16.49 2.49 27.71
CA VAL A 629 16.10 3.85 27.32
C VAL A 629 15.48 3.95 25.92
N ALA A 630 15.64 2.94 25.07
CA ALA A 630 14.96 2.87 23.77
C ALA A 630 13.49 2.43 23.90
N PHE A 631 13.12 1.79 25.02
CA PHE A 631 11.74 1.40 25.30
C PHE A 631 10.95 2.52 25.94
N LYS A 632 9.67 2.61 25.59
CA LYS A 632 8.72 3.51 26.25
C LYS A 632 8.61 3.26 27.76
N ASN A 633 8.69 1.99 28.16
CA ASN A 633 8.57 1.56 29.54
C ASN A 633 9.96 1.40 30.21
N ALA A 634 10.96 2.20 29.82
CA ALA A 634 12.34 2.08 30.31
C ALA A 634 12.45 2.03 31.85
N ASN A 635 11.55 2.73 32.55
CA ASN A 635 11.51 2.84 34.01
C ASN A 635 10.62 1.78 34.68
N SER A 636 10.05 0.83 33.92
CA SER A 636 9.25 -0.24 34.52
C SER A 636 10.13 -1.23 35.28
N SER A 637 9.50 -1.96 36.20
CA SER A 637 10.14 -3.03 36.97
C SER A 637 10.79 -4.10 36.08
N TYR A 638 10.29 -4.30 34.84
CA TYR A 638 10.85 -5.25 33.88
C TYR A 638 12.33 -5.01 33.58
N PHE A 639 12.71 -3.75 33.30
CA PHE A 639 14.07 -3.45 32.88
C PHE A 639 15.02 -3.34 34.05
N GLY A 640 14.61 -2.76 35.18
CA GLY A 640 15.52 -2.51 36.30
C GLY A 640 16.82 -1.81 35.87
N SER A 641 16.74 -0.91 34.90
CA SER A 641 17.87 -0.23 34.22
C SER A 641 18.81 -1.11 33.39
N LYS A 642 18.50 -2.39 33.15
CA LYS A 642 19.28 -3.30 32.29
C LYS A 642 18.75 -3.30 30.84
N PRO A 643 19.62 -3.55 29.83
CA PRO A 643 19.18 -3.68 28.45
C PRO A 643 18.37 -4.96 28.24
N PHE A 644 17.50 -4.94 27.24
CA PHE A 644 16.93 -6.16 26.67
C PHE A 644 18.01 -6.91 25.90
N ARG A 645 18.15 -8.21 26.16
CA ARG A 645 19.04 -9.11 25.44
C ARG A 645 18.33 -10.42 25.18
N LEU A 646 18.28 -10.84 23.92
CA LEU A 646 17.71 -12.13 23.53
C LEU A 646 18.52 -12.75 22.40
N ILE A 647 18.94 -14.01 22.58
CA ILE A 647 19.49 -14.84 21.51
C ILE A 647 18.32 -15.44 20.74
N LEU A 648 18.22 -15.15 19.46
CA LEU A 648 17.19 -15.72 18.60
C LEU A 648 17.41 -17.24 18.47
N PRO A 649 16.37 -18.07 18.56
CA PRO A 649 16.54 -19.51 18.42
C PRO A 649 16.69 -19.88 16.95
N ASP A 650 17.65 -20.75 16.61
CA ASP A 650 17.80 -21.27 15.25
C ASP A 650 16.83 -22.41 14.98
N LEU A 651 15.55 -22.06 14.87
CA LEU A 651 14.47 -22.99 14.56
C LEU A 651 13.95 -22.75 13.14
N GLY A 652 13.83 -23.81 12.36
CA GLY A 652 13.33 -23.74 10.98
C GLY A 652 14.23 -22.92 10.05
N GLY A 653 15.55 -23.05 10.19
CA GLY A 653 16.55 -22.36 9.36
C GLY A 653 16.55 -20.84 9.54
N LEU A 654 16.24 -20.34 10.75
CA LEU A 654 16.14 -18.89 10.97
C LEU A 654 17.47 -18.21 10.70
N TYR A 655 18.59 -18.82 11.10
CA TYR A 655 19.92 -18.24 10.89
C TYR A 655 20.26 -18.15 9.41
N ASP A 656 20.00 -19.20 8.63
CA ASP A 656 20.20 -19.18 7.18
C ASP A 656 19.41 -18.05 6.51
N HIS A 657 18.17 -17.82 6.94
CA HIS A 657 17.35 -16.73 6.43
C HIS A 657 17.85 -15.34 6.85
N ILE A 658 18.36 -15.18 8.08
CA ILE A 658 18.97 -13.93 8.55
C ILE A 658 20.24 -13.65 7.73
N GLU A 659 21.14 -14.62 7.61
CA GLU A 659 22.40 -14.49 6.89
C GLU A 659 22.15 -14.19 5.40
N ALA A 660 21.26 -14.95 4.76
CA ALA A 660 20.83 -14.70 3.38
C ALA A 660 20.26 -13.28 3.20
N TYR A 661 19.50 -12.82 4.19
CA TYR A 661 18.90 -11.51 4.11
C TYR A 661 19.94 -10.40 4.20
N ILE A 662 20.84 -10.48 5.16
CA ILE A 662 21.94 -9.53 5.37
C ILE A 662 22.86 -9.49 4.14
N ASP A 663 23.36 -10.65 3.71
CA ASP A 663 24.39 -10.79 2.67
C ASP A 663 23.91 -10.33 1.29
N ARG A 664 22.74 -10.81 0.85
CA ARG A 664 22.31 -10.65 -0.55
C ARG A 664 20.95 -10.00 -0.75
N HIS A 665 19.95 -10.30 0.07
CA HIS A 665 18.60 -9.78 -0.19
C HIS A 665 18.49 -8.29 0.09
N ARG A 666 19.10 -7.77 1.16
CA ARG A 666 19.11 -6.32 1.47
C ARG A 666 19.65 -5.52 0.29
N ARG A 667 20.79 -5.92 -0.28
CA ARG A 667 21.38 -5.29 -1.48
C ARG A 667 20.43 -5.25 -2.67
N VAL A 668 19.67 -6.34 -2.91
CA VAL A 668 18.66 -6.40 -3.99
C VAL A 668 17.51 -5.41 -3.74
N LEU A 669 17.09 -5.23 -2.49
CA LEU A 669 16.00 -4.32 -2.12
C LEU A 669 16.43 -2.84 -2.18
N LEU A 670 17.68 -2.54 -1.82
CA LEU A 670 18.27 -1.20 -1.89
C LEU A 670 18.44 -0.74 -3.34
N GLY A 671 18.76 -1.65 -4.27
CA GLY A 671 18.87 -1.32 -5.70
C GLY A 671 19.89 -0.22 -6.02
N GLY A 672 20.93 -0.08 -5.19
CA GLY A 672 21.96 0.95 -5.31
C GLY A 672 21.70 2.24 -4.52
N ALA A 673 20.60 2.34 -3.77
CA ALA A 673 20.40 3.43 -2.81
C ALA A 673 21.31 3.30 -1.58
N GLU A 674 21.46 4.40 -0.85
CA GLU A 674 22.17 4.44 0.42
C GLU A 674 21.52 3.50 1.45
N ASP A 675 22.36 2.76 2.18
CA ASP A 675 21.89 1.83 3.22
C ASP A 675 21.67 2.58 4.54
N PRO A 676 20.44 2.60 5.10
CA PRO A 676 20.17 3.26 6.37
C PRO A 676 20.77 2.53 7.60
N GLY A 677 21.35 1.35 7.42
CA GLY A 677 21.92 0.52 8.49
C GLY A 677 20.89 -0.19 9.36
N THR A 678 19.59 0.01 9.10
CA THR A 678 18.52 -0.77 9.73
C THR A 678 18.44 -2.17 9.13
N PHE A 679 18.08 -3.15 9.94
CA PHE A 679 17.90 -4.54 9.52
C PHE A 679 16.84 -4.61 8.41
N PHE A 680 15.63 -4.12 8.67
CA PHE A 680 14.56 -4.07 7.68
C PHE A 680 14.68 -2.84 6.77
N VAL A 681 14.63 -3.06 5.46
CA VAL A 681 14.66 -2.00 4.44
C VAL A 681 13.49 -2.11 3.47
N LYS A 682 12.97 -0.97 3.01
CA LYS A 682 11.96 -0.87 1.94
C LYS A 682 12.56 -1.36 0.64
N THR A 683 11.69 -1.82 -0.26
CA THR A 683 12.11 -2.01 -1.64
C THR A 683 12.13 -0.66 -2.34
N VAL A 684 13.31 -0.17 -2.69
CA VAL A 684 13.50 1.13 -3.34
C VAL A 684 12.82 1.11 -4.71
N LYS A 685 12.17 2.24 -5.05
CA LYS A 685 11.46 2.44 -6.32
C LYS A 685 12.13 3.61 -7.05
N THR A 686 11.90 3.69 -8.36
CA THR A 686 12.41 4.80 -9.18
C THR A 686 11.99 6.18 -8.66
N THR A 687 10.84 6.27 -7.98
CA THR A 687 10.27 7.52 -7.45
C THR A 687 10.61 7.80 -5.98
N SER A 688 11.30 6.90 -5.27
CA SER A 688 11.60 7.07 -3.84
C SER A 688 12.94 6.44 -3.52
N LYS A 689 13.92 7.28 -3.14
CA LYS A 689 15.29 6.85 -2.80
C LYS A 689 15.47 6.42 -1.34
N ASP A 690 14.63 6.91 -0.43
CA ASP A 690 14.72 6.51 0.97
C ASP A 690 14.31 5.04 1.16
N ALA A 691 15.24 4.23 1.67
CA ALA A 691 15.04 2.81 1.97
C ALA A 691 14.54 2.55 3.40
N SER A 692 14.48 3.56 4.26
CA SER A 692 14.12 3.43 5.67
C SER A 692 12.63 3.24 5.87
N TYR A 693 12.22 2.38 6.79
CA TYR A 693 10.81 2.33 7.18
C TYR A 693 10.48 3.44 8.19
N ASP A 694 9.40 4.17 7.92
CA ASP A 694 8.68 4.99 8.90
C ASP A 694 7.53 4.19 9.54
N GLN A 695 6.79 4.77 10.48
CA GLN A 695 5.66 4.11 11.14
C GLN A 695 4.61 3.59 10.13
N ASN A 696 4.33 4.38 9.10
CA ASN A 696 3.22 4.16 8.18
C ASN A 696 3.58 3.06 7.19
N THR A 697 4.76 3.17 6.60
CA THR A 697 5.30 2.23 5.63
C THR A 697 5.62 0.88 6.28
N PHE A 698 6.04 0.85 7.55
CA PHE A 698 6.22 -0.41 8.29
C PHE A 698 4.90 -1.08 8.60
N TYR A 699 3.90 -0.32 9.08
CA TYR A 699 2.53 -0.82 9.28
C TYR A 699 1.96 -1.39 7.98
N GLU A 700 2.07 -0.65 6.87
CA GLU A 700 1.59 -1.10 5.56
C GLU A 700 2.34 -2.35 5.07
N ALA A 701 3.65 -2.46 5.31
CA ALA A 701 4.41 -3.66 4.96
C ALA A 701 3.94 -4.89 5.76
N TRP A 702 3.66 -4.72 7.05
CA TRP A 702 3.06 -5.77 7.88
C TRP A 702 1.68 -6.16 7.36
N ARG A 703 0.78 -5.18 7.22
CA ARG A 703 -0.59 -5.38 6.75
C ARG A 703 -0.64 -6.06 5.39
N LEU A 704 0.20 -5.63 4.43
CA LEU A 704 0.29 -6.27 3.11
C LEU A 704 0.80 -7.71 3.20
N THR A 705 1.69 -8.01 4.14
CA THR A 705 2.14 -9.38 4.41
C THR A 705 0.96 -10.24 4.90
N ILE A 706 0.18 -9.74 5.85
CA ILE A 706 -1.03 -10.41 6.35
C ILE A 706 -2.08 -10.60 5.24
N GLN A 707 -2.34 -9.57 4.43
CA GLN A 707 -3.29 -9.66 3.33
C GLN A 707 -2.89 -10.74 2.32
N ARG A 708 -1.59 -10.86 2.01
CA ARG A 708 -1.08 -11.80 0.99
C ARG A 708 -0.97 -13.24 1.48
N TYR A 709 -0.54 -13.43 2.73
CA TYR A 709 -0.12 -14.74 3.26
C TYR A 709 -0.89 -15.15 4.52
N GLY A 710 -1.42 -14.20 5.28
CA GLY A 710 -2.16 -14.49 6.51
C GLY A 710 -3.59 -14.95 6.25
N ILE A 711 -4.34 -14.15 5.49
CA ILE A 711 -5.78 -14.35 5.29
C ILE A 711 -6.02 -15.48 4.30
N TYR A 712 -6.65 -16.56 4.74
CA TYR A 712 -7.06 -17.64 3.85
C TYR A 712 -8.15 -17.17 2.87
N ASN A 713 -7.86 -17.29 1.58
CA ASN A 713 -8.76 -16.93 0.49
C ASN A 713 -9.35 -18.19 -0.14
N PRO A 714 -10.67 -18.45 0.01
CA PRO A 714 -11.30 -19.68 -0.43
C PRO A 714 -11.36 -19.83 -1.95
N TYR A 715 -11.29 -18.72 -2.71
CA TYR A 715 -11.33 -18.73 -4.17
C TYR A 715 -9.96 -19.03 -4.79
N THR A 716 -8.87 -18.69 -4.09
CA THR A 716 -7.50 -18.93 -4.58
C THR A 716 -6.76 -20.06 -3.85
N LYS A 717 -7.31 -20.55 -2.73
CA LYS A 717 -6.72 -21.57 -1.83
C LYS A 717 -5.34 -21.15 -1.28
N ARG A 718 -5.08 -19.85 -1.19
CA ARG A 718 -3.86 -19.25 -0.64
C ARG A 718 -4.16 -18.55 0.67
N GLY A 719 -3.13 -18.35 1.47
CA GLY A 719 -3.23 -17.77 2.80
C GLY A 719 -3.32 -18.85 3.88
N ALA A 720 -2.96 -18.51 5.10
CA ALA A 720 -2.73 -19.49 6.15
C ALA A 720 -3.94 -19.75 7.05
N ILE A 721 -4.70 -18.71 7.41
CA ILE A 721 -5.66 -18.78 8.54
C ILE A 721 -7.06 -18.34 8.07
N PRO A 722 -8.07 -19.24 8.13
CA PRO A 722 -9.47 -18.89 7.91
C PRO A 722 -9.97 -17.86 8.93
N GLY A 723 -10.77 -16.90 8.46
CA GLY A 723 -11.38 -15.86 9.29
C GLY A 723 -10.44 -14.72 9.73
N LEU A 724 -9.13 -14.84 9.53
CA LEU A 724 -8.18 -13.77 9.86
C LEU A 724 -8.49 -12.51 9.05
N LEU A 725 -8.39 -11.33 9.68
CA LEU A 725 -8.57 -10.04 9.01
C LEU A 725 -7.26 -9.24 8.96
N PRO A 726 -7.16 -8.21 8.09
CA PRO A 726 -6.01 -7.34 8.00
C PRO A 726 -5.78 -6.58 9.31
N HIS A 727 -4.54 -6.63 9.80
CA HIS A 727 -4.13 -6.06 11.06
C HIS A 727 -2.65 -5.63 11.03
N GLY A 728 -2.22 -4.92 12.08
CA GLY A 728 -0.90 -4.31 12.19
C GLY A 728 0.10 -5.06 13.06
N PRO A 729 1.32 -4.53 13.23
CA PRO A 729 2.38 -5.17 14.01
C PRO A 729 2.06 -5.33 15.49
N HIS A 730 1.19 -4.50 16.09
CA HIS A 730 0.87 -4.62 17.52
C HIS A 730 0.23 -5.99 17.84
N ASN A 731 -0.60 -6.50 16.95
CA ASN A 731 -1.36 -7.73 17.18
C ASN A 731 -0.49 -8.98 17.35
N VAL A 732 0.78 -8.96 16.93
CA VAL A 732 1.70 -10.06 17.24
C VAL A 732 2.03 -10.13 18.74
N ARG A 733 2.05 -8.98 19.42
CA ARG A 733 2.24 -8.90 20.87
C ARG A 733 1.03 -9.47 21.59
N ASP A 734 -0.18 -9.20 21.09
CA ASP A 734 -1.41 -9.80 21.62
C ASP A 734 -1.40 -11.32 21.51
N VAL A 735 -0.95 -11.84 20.37
CA VAL A 735 -0.79 -13.27 20.14
C VAL A 735 0.21 -13.87 21.14
N LEU A 736 1.35 -13.21 21.38
CA LEU A 736 2.37 -13.69 22.32
C LEU A 736 1.88 -13.66 23.77
N ALA A 737 1.35 -12.53 24.23
CA ALA A 737 0.83 -12.37 25.58
C ALA A 737 -0.28 -13.39 25.85
N THR A 738 -1.22 -13.54 24.92
CA THR A 738 -2.32 -14.50 25.03
C THR A 738 -1.81 -15.94 24.99
N HIS A 739 -0.84 -16.27 24.15
CA HIS A 739 -0.27 -17.62 24.10
C HIS A 739 0.40 -18.00 25.41
N ILE A 740 1.27 -17.14 25.95
CA ILE A 740 1.93 -17.39 27.24
C ILE A 740 0.87 -17.47 28.34
N LEU A 741 -0.09 -16.56 28.37
CA LEU A 741 -1.16 -16.55 29.38
C LEU A 741 -2.00 -17.84 29.34
N LYS A 742 -2.38 -18.33 28.15
CA LYS A 742 -3.11 -19.60 28.01
C LYS A 742 -2.27 -20.81 28.46
N ARG A 743 -0.96 -20.80 28.22
CA ARG A 743 -0.07 -21.93 28.52
C ARG A 743 0.33 -21.97 30.00
N THR A 744 0.53 -20.81 30.63
CA THR A 744 1.15 -20.73 31.96
C THR A 744 0.23 -20.14 33.02
N GLY A 745 -0.85 -19.45 32.61
CA GLY A 745 -1.76 -18.74 33.53
C GLY A 745 -1.12 -17.54 34.23
N SER A 746 0.14 -17.21 33.92
CA SER A 746 0.91 -16.18 34.62
C SER A 746 0.92 -14.86 33.84
N TYR A 747 0.31 -13.82 34.43
CA TYR A 747 0.39 -12.46 33.91
C TYR A 747 1.83 -11.94 33.88
N GLU A 748 2.67 -12.36 34.84
CA GLU A 748 4.06 -11.96 34.92
C GLU A 748 4.87 -12.49 33.73
N GLN A 749 4.78 -13.79 33.46
CA GLN A 749 5.48 -14.38 32.31
C GLN A 749 4.98 -13.82 30.98
N ALA A 750 3.66 -13.59 30.85
CA ALA A 750 3.10 -12.95 29.67
C ALA A 750 3.61 -11.50 29.51
N SER A 751 3.78 -10.76 30.61
CA SER A 751 4.34 -9.41 30.60
C SER A 751 5.79 -9.38 30.12
N TYR A 752 6.58 -10.39 30.46
CA TYR A 752 7.98 -10.52 30.02
C TYR A 752 8.09 -10.75 28.51
N ALA A 753 7.16 -11.51 27.93
CA ALA A 753 7.12 -11.78 26.49
C ALA A 753 6.89 -10.50 25.65
N ILE A 754 6.26 -9.48 26.23
CA ILE A 754 5.95 -8.22 25.55
C ILE A 754 6.62 -6.99 26.19
N GLN A 755 7.51 -7.17 27.17
CA GLN A 755 8.20 -6.08 27.87
C GLN A 755 7.22 -5.04 28.46
N ASP A 756 6.17 -5.53 29.12
CA ASP A 756 5.16 -4.72 29.81
C ASP A 756 5.05 -5.08 31.29
N THR A 757 4.10 -4.50 32.03
CA THR A 757 3.85 -4.86 33.43
C THR A 757 2.70 -5.87 33.57
N PRO A 758 2.71 -6.70 34.63
CA PRO A 758 1.66 -7.71 34.86
C PRO A 758 0.24 -7.12 34.94
N ASP A 759 0.10 -5.94 35.56
CA ASP A 759 -1.20 -5.26 35.71
C ASP A 759 -1.84 -4.91 34.36
N MET A 760 -1.00 -4.47 33.42
CA MET A 760 -1.43 -4.11 32.07
C MET A 760 -1.88 -5.36 31.32
N VAL A 761 -1.13 -6.45 31.46
CA VAL A 761 -1.50 -7.73 30.87
C VAL A 761 -2.82 -8.25 31.44
N ALA A 762 -3.02 -8.14 32.75
CA ALA A 762 -4.26 -8.55 33.40
C ALA A 762 -5.47 -7.74 32.90
N HIS A 763 -5.29 -6.43 32.73
CA HIS A 763 -6.33 -5.55 32.22
C HIS A 763 -6.73 -5.88 30.77
N HIS A 764 -5.76 -6.11 29.89
CA HIS A 764 -5.99 -6.29 28.44
C HIS A 764 -6.29 -7.74 28.03
N TYR A 765 -5.61 -8.71 28.63
CA TYR A 765 -5.64 -10.11 28.20
C TYR A 765 -6.34 -11.05 29.18
N GLY A 766 -6.75 -10.56 30.36
CA GLY A 766 -7.40 -11.38 31.39
C GLY A 766 -8.61 -12.17 30.90
N ARG A 767 -9.31 -11.67 29.88
CA ARG A 767 -10.45 -12.35 29.24
C ARG A 767 -10.10 -13.65 28.50
N PHE A 768 -8.83 -13.85 28.13
CA PHE A 768 -8.36 -15.05 27.43
C PHE A 768 -7.75 -16.09 28.36
N LEU A 769 -7.77 -15.83 29.67
CA LEU A 769 -7.36 -16.80 30.67
C LEU A 769 -8.29 -18.02 30.61
N PRO A 770 -7.75 -19.25 30.62
CA PRO A 770 -8.59 -20.45 30.62
C PRO A 770 -9.60 -20.41 31.78
N GLN A 771 -10.87 -20.75 31.48
CA GLN A 771 -11.97 -20.73 32.46
C GLN A 771 -11.70 -21.66 33.66
N ASP A 772 -10.92 -22.72 33.44
CA ASP A 772 -10.58 -23.72 34.45
C ASP A 772 -9.15 -23.54 34.98
N LYS A 773 -8.96 -22.51 35.83
CA LYS A 773 -7.68 -22.25 36.51
C LYS A 773 -7.24 -23.43 37.39
N ALA A 774 -8.21 -24.19 37.92
CA ALA A 774 -7.96 -25.36 38.75
C ALA A 774 -7.35 -26.50 37.93
N ALA A 775 -7.80 -26.74 36.69
CA ALA A 775 -7.19 -27.72 35.80
C ALA A 775 -5.75 -27.37 35.36
N LEU A 776 -5.39 -26.08 35.29
CA LEU A 776 -4.02 -25.65 35.01
C LEU A 776 -3.10 -25.90 36.23
N ALA A 777 -3.58 -25.54 37.43
CA ALA A 777 -2.89 -25.83 38.68
C ALA A 777 -2.72 -27.34 38.90
N ALA A 778 -3.76 -28.14 38.64
CA ALA A 778 -3.72 -29.59 38.72
C ALA A 778 -2.69 -30.20 37.78
N ARG A 779 -2.51 -29.68 36.55
CA ARG A 779 -1.46 -30.15 35.63
C ARG A 779 -0.05 -29.90 36.16
N ILE A 780 0.20 -28.74 36.77
CA ILE A 780 1.50 -28.43 37.39
C ILE A 780 1.75 -29.33 38.60
N LEU A 781 0.71 -29.55 39.43
CA LEU A 781 0.80 -30.47 40.56
C LEU A 781 1.05 -31.91 40.09
N ASN A 782 0.39 -32.36 39.03
CA ASN A 782 0.55 -33.70 38.46
C ASN A 782 1.94 -33.95 37.87
N GLN A 783 2.62 -32.94 37.33
CA GLN A 783 4.02 -33.07 36.87
C GLN A 783 4.97 -33.47 38.00
N VAL A 784 4.68 -33.10 39.25
CA VAL A 784 5.46 -33.52 40.42
C VAL A 784 5.24 -35.01 40.70
N TRP A 785 4.03 -35.52 40.46
CA TRP A 785 3.69 -36.93 40.63
C TRP A 785 4.16 -37.80 39.46
N GLU A 786 4.33 -37.24 38.26
CA GLU A 786 4.88 -37.94 37.08
C GLU A 786 6.42 -37.99 37.06
N ALA A 787 7.08 -37.07 37.76
CA ALA A 787 8.54 -37.02 37.89
C ALA A 787 9.07 -37.79 39.13
N ALA A 788 8.17 -38.31 39.97
CA ALA A 788 8.45 -39.21 41.08
C ALA A 788 8.26 -40.67 40.65
#